data_AF-F0X725-F1
#
_entry.id   AF-F0X725-F1
#
_cell.length_a   1.000
_cell.length_b   1.000
_cell.length_c   1.000
_cell.angle_alpha   90.00
_cell.angle_beta   90.00
_cell.angle_gamma   90.00
#
_symmetry.space_group_name_H-M   'P 1'
#
loop_
_entity.id
_entity.type
_entity.pdbx_description
1 polymer ?
#
loop_
_entity_poly.entity_id
_entity_poly.type
_entity_poly.pdbx_seq_one_letter_code
_entity_poly.pdbx_strand_id
1 'polypeptide(L)'
;MGNQAAWIEGNADHPLVVKEAPKPKPGADEVLIKTAVVAINPVDYKLQDAGAYSPSKPFILGEDGAGIVEEVGADVTGIKKGDRVIAYADGLGSNKSANSSFQLTFAATSRLVSPVPTSLALEKAVVLPLALSTAAAGLYDHTLLKLPLPVADPAAVVQSGRTVLVWGGSSSVGSAAIQLAKASGARVVSTASPQNHALLRALGADAVFDYHADTVVDELAKELEGADFAGVYDAISLAASTAAVAAVLGRLDKKVPVANVLPTDRKTEQYQPQFVRASNITSGALAFISDGVWGKFVPAALANGSLQAKPDAHVIGHGLDKIQHGIDVLRKGVSAQKVVVTLREATSSLPSQHAIFSTMAPHNGLMHGTEYDIEDSNVELIGSEIDHRVKYASAATEPAWNDGVVSRQPGLFVWRVEDFQLVAVPPADRGVFYDGDSYVVLHSYRLGPADESSAQAPRLGHEIFFWLGAHTSQDEAGTAAYKTVELDEFLRGAATQHRELQASPSAAFLGLFPRQRLTIRRGGVATGFRHVDVEGERDKAVGRAPTLLRVFRQPGVAADGGVVVHEVEASWHSLDDGDVFVLDSPADATVYVWQGRRCSPMEKARAADVAQDLLTPAHAGSVQVLAQDEGRAGRVVRLLGGEDSQQGQAFSSARPWAAAAHDPQDSNAPASSAYPQRLWRLSDASGSLAFDLVRETTAGTSVDELDGQDVLLWDDGGRQIWVWEGRGASPAERAHWLRVAQAYVRQLVGERGRQAAQTPIAKVRQGYESPAFLHSLQACR
;
A
#
# COMPACT_ATOMS: atom_id res chain seq x y z
N MET A 1 -3.44 -33.19 -20.37
CA MET A 1 -3.95 -32.04 -19.59
C MET A 1 -3.70 -30.78 -20.41
N GLY A 2 -4.70 -29.89 -20.50
CA GLY A 2 -4.61 -28.62 -21.22
C GLY A 2 -3.63 -27.63 -20.55
N ASN A 3 -3.36 -26.50 -21.21
CA ASN A 3 -2.61 -25.40 -20.61
C ASN A 3 -3.54 -24.58 -19.69
N GLN A 4 -3.00 -24.00 -18.62
CA GLN A 4 -3.71 -23.11 -17.71
C GLN A 4 -2.86 -21.87 -17.47
N ALA A 5 -3.51 -20.74 -17.19
CA ALA A 5 -2.86 -19.47 -16.96
C ALA A 5 -3.58 -18.63 -15.91
N ALA A 6 -2.86 -17.69 -15.30
CA ALA A 6 -3.42 -16.61 -14.51
C ALA A 6 -3.73 -15.41 -15.42
N TRP A 7 -5.01 -15.13 -15.63
CA TRP A 7 -5.50 -14.12 -16.55
C TRP A 7 -5.81 -12.80 -15.85
N ILE A 8 -5.54 -11.70 -16.54
CA ILE A 8 -6.16 -10.39 -16.27
C ILE A 8 -7.35 -10.21 -17.22
N GLU A 9 -8.56 -10.14 -16.66
CA GLU A 9 -9.81 -10.15 -17.46
C GLU A 9 -10.28 -8.77 -17.90
N GLY A 10 -10.19 -7.77 -17.01
CA GLY A 10 -10.70 -6.40 -17.21
C GLY A 10 -9.76 -5.30 -16.70
N ASN A 11 -10.27 -4.06 -16.64
CA ASN A 11 -9.53 -2.87 -16.23
C ASN A 11 -9.42 -2.78 -14.70
N ALA A 12 -8.19 -2.89 -14.19
CA ALA A 12 -7.92 -2.93 -12.75
C ALA A 12 -8.53 -4.14 -12.01
N ASP A 13 -8.79 -5.23 -12.73
CA ASP A 13 -9.31 -6.45 -12.13
C ASP A 13 -8.25 -7.10 -11.22
N HIS A 14 -8.60 -7.15 -9.95
CA HIS A 14 -7.92 -7.90 -8.92
C HIS A 14 -8.94 -8.86 -8.26
N PRO A 15 -8.60 -10.14 -8.04
CA PRO A 15 -7.34 -10.82 -8.34
C PRO A 15 -7.25 -11.31 -9.81
N LEU A 16 -6.06 -11.76 -10.24
CA LEU A 16 -5.90 -12.58 -11.45
C LEU A 16 -6.75 -13.86 -11.35
N VAL A 17 -7.33 -14.29 -12.48
CA VAL A 17 -8.22 -15.46 -12.54
C VAL A 17 -7.50 -16.63 -13.19
N VAL A 18 -7.33 -17.73 -12.45
CA VAL A 18 -6.75 -18.97 -12.99
C VAL A 18 -7.79 -19.75 -13.79
N LYS A 19 -7.55 -19.93 -15.08
CA LYS A 19 -8.44 -20.70 -15.97
C LYS A 19 -7.66 -21.34 -17.13
N GLU A 20 -8.35 -22.13 -17.94
CA GLU A 20 -7.76 -22.73 -19.14
C GLU A 20 -7.19 -21.68 -20.09
N ALA A 21 -6.09 -22.03 -20.74
CA ALA A 21 -5.45 -21.22 -21.76
C ALA A 21 -5.11 -22.09 -22.98
N PRO A 22 -5.09 -21.53 -24.20
CA PRO A 22 -4.55 -22.23 -25.35
C PRO A 22 -3.10 -22.65 -25.09
N LYS A 23 -2.72 -23.86 -25.47
CA LYS A 23 -1.30 -24.25 -25.47
C LYS A 23 -0.61 -23.52 -26.65
N PRO A 24 0.43 -22.71 -26.42
CA PRO A 24 1.12 -22.04 -27.51
C PRO A 24 1.76 -23.05 -28.46
N LYS A 25 1.81 -22.69 -29.75
CA LYS A 25 2.65 -23.36 -30.74
C LYS A 25 3.82 -22.42 -31.04
N PRO A 26 5.08 -22.84 -30.82
CA PRO A 26 6.22 -21.97 -31.05
C PRO A 26 6.33 -21.63 -32.55
N GLY A 27 6.66 -20.38 -32.86
CA GLY A 27 7.12 -19.94 -34.17
C GLY A 27 8.46 -20.59 -34.57
N ALA A 28 8.94 -20.25 -35.77
CA ALA A 28 10.18 -20.85 -36.30
C ALA A 28 11.42 -20.52 -35.45
N ASP A 29 11.48 -19.33 -34.85
CA ASP A 29 12.58 -18.86 -34.00
C ASP A 29 12.27 -18.95 -32.49
N GLU A 30 11.15 -19.57 -32.10
CA GLU A 30 10.70 -19.66 -30.71
C GLU A 30 10.90 -21.06 -30.12
N VAL A 31 10.96 -21.12 -28.79
CA VAL A 31 10.91 -22.35 -28.02
C VAL A 31 9.65 -22.38 -27.17
N LEU A 32 9.07 -23.56 -27.01
CA LEU A 32 7.98 -23.80 -26.09
C LEU A 32 8.54 -24.32 -24.78
N ILE A 33 8.25 -23.64 -23.67
CA ILE A 33 8.81 -23.93 -22.35
C ILE A 33 7.69 -24.44 -21.44
N LYS A 34 7.89 -25.62 -20.85
CA LYS A 34 7.11 -26.08 -19.69
C LYS A 34 7.58 -25.34 -18.46
N THR A 35 6.78 -24.38 -18.01
CA THR A 35 7.10 -23.52 -16.88
C THR A 35 7.21 -24.35 -15.61
N ALA A 36 8.33 -24.21 -14.91
CA ALA A 36 8.56 -24.76 -13.58
C ALA A 36 8.48 -23.66 -12.52
N VAL A 37 8.97 -22.46 -12.84
CA VAL A 37 9.04 -21.32 -11.92
C VAL A 37 8.82 -20.02 -12.68
N VAL A 38 8.16 -19.05 -12.06
CA VAL A 38 8.03 -17.68 -12.55
C VAL A 38 8.52 -16.68 -11.52
N ALA A 39 8.97 -15.51 -11.97
CA ALA A 39 9.27 -14.39 -11.09
C ALA A 39 8.34 -13.21 -11.37
N ILE A 40 8.04 -12.45 -10.32
CA ILE A 40 7.15 -11.29 -10.38
C ILE A 40 7.98 -10.03 -10.52
N ASN A 41 7.55 -9.12 -11.38
CA ASN A 41 8.23 -7.86 -11.69
C ASN A 41 7.33 -6.66 -11.37
N PRO A 42 7.92 -5.46 -11.14
CA PRO A 42 7.12 -4.28 -10.86
C PRO A 42 6.14 -3.89 -11.96
N VAL A 43 6.41 -4.27 -13.21
CA VAL A 43 5.50 -4.03 -14.34
C VAL A 43 4.18 -4.79 -14.15
N ASP A 44 4.18 -5.95 -13.50
CA ASP A 44 2.98 -6.79 -13.33
C ASP A 44 1.93 -6.07 -12.47
N TYR A 45 2.32 -5.57 -11.28
CA TYR A 45 1.38 -4.84 -10.42
C TYR A 45 1.06 -3.45 -10.98
N LYS A 46 2.02 -2.75 -11.60
CA LYS A 46 1.79 -1.42 -12.19
C LYS A 46 0.77 -1.48 -13.33
N LEU A 47 0.82 -2.52 -14.16
CA LEU A 47 -0.18 -2.72 -15.22
C LEU A 47 -1.53 -3.15 -14.67
N GLN A 48 -1.54 -3.98 -13.62
CA GLN A 48 -2.78 -4.32 -12.93
C GLN A 48 -3.44 -3.07 -12.33
N ASP A 49 -2.69 -2.18 -11.67
CA ASP A 49 -3.21 -0.99 -10.98
C ASP A 49 -3.65 0.11 -11.96
N ALA A 50 -2.85 0.40 -12.98
CA ALA A 50 -3.06 1.57 -13.83
C ALA A 50 -4.25 1.43 -14.78
N GLY A 51 -4.65 0.19 -15.15
CA GLY A 51 -5.77 -0.07 -16.08
C GLY A 51 -5.62 0.51 -17.50
N ALA A 52 -4.61 1.35 -17.78
CA ALA A 52 -4.53 2.22 -18.95
C ALA A 52 -3.46 1.81 -20.00
N TYR A 53 -2.52 0.92 -19.65
CA TYR A 53 -1.43 0.47 -20.53
C TYR A 53 -1.58 -1.01 -20.92
N SER A 54 -2.81 -1.47 -21.16
CA SER A 54 -3.05 -2.89 -21.33
C SER A 54 -2.95 -3.37 -22.78
N PRO A 55 -2.33 -4.52 -23.02
CA PRO A 55 -2.66 -5.42 -24.14
C PRO A 55 -4.17 -5.65 -24.30
N SER A 56 -4.60 -6.19 -25.45
CA SER A 56 -5.99 -6.59 -25.66
C SER A 56 -6.45 -7.57 -24.57
N LYS A 57 -7.51 -7.21 -23.84
CA LYS A 57 -8.05 -8.04 -22.76
C LYS A 57 -9.02 -9.10 -23.30
N PRO A 58 -9.10 -10.28 -22.68
CA PRO A 58 -8.30 -10.75 -21.54
C PRO A 58 -6.83 -11.07 -21.94
N PHE A 59 -5.89 -10.90 -21.02
CA PHE A 59 -4.45 -11.09 -21.27
C PHE A 59 -3.76 -11.95 -20.19
N ILE A 60 -2.59 -12.50 -20.50
CA ILE A 60 -1.73 -13.22 -19.53
C ILE A 60 -0.49 -12.36 -19.26
N LEU A 61 -0.15 -12.09 -18.00
CA LEU A 61 1.04 -11.32 -17.60
C LEU A 61 2.26 -12.21 -17.32
N GLY A 62 3.35 -11.59 -16.85
CA GLY A 62 4.57 -12.26 -16.44
C GLY A 62 5.66 -12.24 -17.49
N GLU A 63 6.79 -11.63 -17.17
CA GLU A 63 7.94 -11.48 -18.08
C GLU A 63 9.11 -12.41 -17.76
N ASP A 64 9.07 -13.15 -16.65
CA ASP A 64 10.15 -14.08 -16.27
C ASP A 64 9.67 -15.50 -16.06
N GLY A 65 10.18 -16.41 -16.89
CA GLY A 65 9.90 -17.84 -16.76
C GLY A 65 11.16 -18.69 -16.75
N ALA A 66 11.13 -19.77 -15.98
CA ALA A 66 12.15 -20.81 -15.98
C ALA A 66 11.49 -22.19 -16.08
N GLY A 67 12.10 -23.11 -16.82
CA GLY A 67 11.46 -24.39 -17.08
C GLY A 67 12.25 -25.33 -17.98
N ILE A 68 11.54 -26.30 -18.55
CA ILE A 68 12.10 -27.31 -19.46
C ILE A 68 11.57 -27.06 -20.87
N VAL A 69 12.47 -27.06 -21.86
CA VAL A 69 12.08 -26.92 -23.27
C VAL A 69 11.26 -28.15 -23.71
N GLU A 70 10.04 -27.94 -24.17
CA GLU A 70 9.14 -28.99 -24.68
C GLU A 70 9.24 -29.15 -26.20
N GLU A 71 9.34 -28.04 -26.93
CA GLU A 71 9.38 -27.98 -28.39
C GLU A 71 10.28 -26.81 -28.82
N VAL A 72 10.91 -26.94 -29.98
CA VAL A 72 11.77 -25.90 -30.59
C VAL A 72 11.30 -25.65 -32.02
N GLY A 73 11.29 -24.38 -32.42
CA GLY A 73 11.05 -23.98 -33.80
C GLY A 73 12.16 -24.42 -34.74
N ALA A 74 11.87 -24.42 -36.04
CA ALA A 74 12.77 -24.93 -37.08
C ALA A 74 14.10 -24.15 -37.21
N ASP A 75 14.11 -22.87 -36.83
CA ASP A 75 15.26 -21.97 -36.96
C ASP A 75 16.04 -21.83 -35.63
N VAL A 76 15.58 -22.49 -34.56
CA VAL A 76 16.24 -22.46 -33.25
C VAL A 76 17.53 -23.28 -33.29
N THR A 77 18.62 -22.65 -32.87
CA THR A 77 19.93 -23.30 -32.72
C THR A 77 20.45 -23.13 -31.29
N GLY A 78 21.29 -24.05 -30.82
CA GLY A 78 21.91 -23.98 -29.48
C GLY A 78 21.01 -24.37 -28.30
N ILE A 79 19.69 -24.48 -28.49
CA ILE A 79 18.72 -24.95 -27.50
C ILE A 79 17.99 -26.18 -28.06
N LYS A 80 17.79 -27.21 -27.25
CA LYS A 80 17.04 -28.41 -27.63
C LYS A 80 15.98 -28.79 -26.60
N LYS A 81 15.02 -29.60 -27.05
CA LYS A 81 14.03 -30.23 -26.16
C LYS A 81 14.71 -30.94 -24.98
N GLY A 82 14.17 -30.71 -23.78
CA GLY A 82 14.69 -31.25 -22.53
C GLY A 82 15.70 -30.34 -21.81
N ASP A 83 16.19 -29.27 -22.45
CA ASP A 83 17.09 -28.33 -21.80
C ASP A 83 16.36 -27.55 -20.68
N ARG A 84 17.08 -27.31 -19.57
CA ARG A 84 16.67 -26.41 -18.48
C ARG A 84 17.02 -24.99 -18.87
N VAL A 85 16.04 -24.09 -18.90
CA VAL A 85 16.22 -22.73 -19.42
C VAL A 85 15.59 -21.67 -18.52
N ILE A 86 16.12 -20.45 -18.59
CA ILE A 86 15.44 -19.21 -18.21
C ILE A 86 15.10 -18.43 -19.48
N ALA A 87 14.02 -17.66 -19.44
CA ALA A 87 13.53 -16.90 -20.57
C ALA A 87 12.97 -15.54 -20.15
N TYR A 88 13.31 -14.49 -20.91
CA TYR A 88 12.55 -13.24 -20.89
C TYR A 88 11.32 -13.44 -21.80
N ALA A 89 10.15 -13.52 -21.16
CA ALA A 89 8.87 -13.75 -21.80
C ALA A 89 8.27 -12.40 -22.25
N ASP A 90 8.60 -11.96 -23.47
CA ASP A 90 8.22 -10.66 -24.03
C ASP A 90 6.74 -10.58 -24.48
N GLY A 91 5.82 -10.96 -23.60
CA GLY A 91 4.38 -10.90 -23.84
C GLY A 91 3.88 -9.47 -24.04
N LEU A 92 4.42 -8.51 -23.27
CA LEU A 92 4.01 -7.11 -23.35
C LEU A 92 4.53 -6.43 -24.61
N GLY A 93 5.79 -6.68 -25.02
CA GLY A 93 6.35 -6.10 -26.25
C GLY A 93 5.74 -6.70 -27.51
N SER A 94 5.49 -8.02 -27.52
CA SER A 94 4.83 -8.71 -28.63
C SER A 94 3.31 -8.53 -28.67
N ASN A 95 2.70 -8.06 -27.58
CA ASN A 95 1.26 -7.98 -27.36
C ASN A 95 0.56 -9.35 -27.56
N LYS A 96 1.18 -10.44 -27.09
CA LYS A 96 0.68 -11.81 -27.22
C LYS A 96 0.76 -12.56 -25.90
N SER A 97 -0.39 -12.99 -25.37
CA SER A 97 -0.45 -13.83 -24.16
C SER A 97 0.33 -15.14 -24.27
N ALA A 98 0.51 -15.67 -25.49
CA ALA A 98 1.32 -16.86 -25.75
C ALA A 98 2.80 -16.69 -25.34
N ASN A 99 3.28 -15.44 -25.29
CA ASN A 99 4.64 -15.07 -24.95
C ASN A 99 4.81 -14.57 -23.51
N SER A 100 3.82 -14.80 -22.64
CA SER A 100 3.85 -14.41 -21.22
C SER A 100 4.04 -15.62 -20.30
N SER A 101 4.72 -15.47 -19.17
CA SER A 101 5.15 -16.59 -18.32
C SER A 101 4.15 -17.06 -17.26
N PHE A 102 3.10 -16.30 -16.91
CA PHE A 102 2.10 -16.70 -15.88
C PHE A 102 1.11 -17.76 -16.39
N GLN A 103 1.66 -18.84 -16.96
CA GLN A 103 0.96 -19.99 -17.48
C GLN A 103 1.84 -21.24 -17.42
N LEU A 104 1.22 -22.42 -17.48
CA LEU A 104 1.93 -23.70 -17.35
C LEU A 104 2.85 -24.02 -18.54
N THR A 105 2.62 -23.40 -19.70
CA THR A 105 3.47 -23.50 -20.88
C THR A 105 3.43 -22.19 -21.68
N PHE A 106 4.58 -21.59 -21.99
CA PHE A 106 4.66 -20.36 -22.80
C PHE A 106 5.69 -20.48 -23.92
N ALA A 107 5.55 -19.68 -24.98
CA ALA A 107 6.52 -19.57 -26.05
C ALA A 107 7.46 -18.38 -25.81
N ALA A 108 8.74 -18.51 -26.13
CA ALA A 108 9.69 -17.40 -26.06
C ALA A 108 10.61 -17.43 -27.28
N THR A 109 10.96 -16.26 -27.83
CA THR A 109 11.98 -16.19 -28.89
C THR A 109 13.31 -16.72 -28.35
N SER A 110 13.96 -17.59 -29.12
CA SER A 110 15.23 -18.22 -28.74
C SER A 110 16.35 -17.21 -28.42
N ARG A 111 16.26 -15.98 -28.95
CA ARG A 111 17.19 -14.88 -28.66
C ARG A 111 17.10 -14.33 -27.23
N LEU A 112 16.04 -14.66 -26.50
CA LEU A 112 15.77 -14.22 -25.13
C LEU A 112 15.74 -15.41 -24.14
N VAL A 113 16.36 -16.53 -24.52
CA VAL A 113 16.38 -17.76 -23.75
C VAL A 113 17.82 -18.19 -23.55
N SER A 114 18.16 -18.61 -22.32
CA SER A 114 19.48 -19.18 -22.02
C SER A 114 19.35 -20.50 -21.26
N PRO A 115 20.18 -21.51 -21.58
CA PRO A 115 20.32 -22.69 -20.74
C PRO A 115 20.82 -22.33 -19.35
N VAL A 116 20.40 -23.13 -18.37
CA VAL A 116 20.79 -23.01 -16.95
C VAL A 116 21.59 -24.26 -16.55
N PRO A 117 22.81 -24.11 -15.99
CA PRO A 117 23.61 -25.24 -15.56
C PRO A 117 22.90 -26.05 -14.47
N THR A 118 23.15 -27.36 -14.41
CA THR A 118 22.52 -28.26 -13.42
C THR A 118 22.88 -27.90 -11.98
N SER A 119 24.01 -27.23 -11.76
CA SER A 119 24.44 -26.69 -10.46
C SER A 119 23.59 -25.52 -9.97
N LEU A 120 22.83 -24.85 -10.84
CA LEU A 120 21.97 -23.72 -10.49
C LEU A 120 20.49 -24.12 -10.53
N ALA A 121 19.81 -23.96 -9.40
CA ALA A 121 18.37 -24.19 -9.26
C ALA A 121 17.56 -23.19 -10.12
N LEU A 122 16.45 -23.63 -10.72
CA LEU A 122 15.64 -22.76 -11.59
C LEU A 122 14.99 -21.63 -10.80
N GLU A 123 14.64 -21.89 -9.54
CA GLU A 123 14.10 -20.93 -8.56
C GLU A 123 15.06 -19.77 -8.31
N LYS A 124 16.37 -20.05 -8.35
CA LYS A 124 17.39 -19.02 -8.21
C LYS A 124 17.62 -18.31 -9.54
N ALA A 125 17.67 -19.04 -10.66
CA ALA A 125 17.96 -18.47 -11.97
C ALA A 125 16.86 -17.54 -12.51
N VAL A 126 15.58 -17.80 -12.20
CA VAL A 126 14.43 -17.05 -12.74
C VAL A 126 14.38 -15.57 -12.35
N VAL A 127 15.22 -15.13 -11.42
CA VAL A 127 15.29 -13.71 -11.00
C VAL A 127 15.91 -12.80 -12.07
N LEU A 128 16.61 -13.39 -13.04
CA LEU A 128 17.45 -12.70 -14.02
C LEU A 128 16.76 -12.11 -15.27
N PRO A 129 15.76 -12.73 -15.93
CA PRO A 129 15.51 -12.46 -17.34
C PRO A 129 15.16 -11.02 -17.72
N LEU A 130 14.06 -10.46 -17.21
CA LEU A 130 13.68 -9.08 -17.50
C LEU A 130 14.75 -8.09 -17.03
N ALA A 131 15.38 -8.37 -15.88
CA ALA A 131 16.42 -7.51 -15.32
C ALA A 131 17.66 -7.42 -16.23
N LEU A 132 18.12 -8.56 -16.77
CA LEU A 132 19.22 -8.61 -17.74
C LEU A 132 18.87 -7.84 -19.01
N SER A 133 17.69 -8.07 -19.58
CA SER A 133 17.26 -7.40 -20.80
C SER A 133 17.11 -5.88 -20.62
N THR A 134 16.56 -5.45 -19.47
CA THR A 134 16.40 -4.03 -19.13
C THR A 134 17.77 -3.37 -18.92
N ALA A 135 18.66 -4.00 -18.16
CA ALA A 135 20.02 -3.51 -17.93
C ALA A 135 20.81 -3.40 -19.24
N ALA A 136 20.76 -4.44 -20.08
CA ALA A 136 21.44 -4.48 -21.36
C ALA A 136 20.97 -3.36 -22.32
N ALA A 137 19.66 -3.08 -22.35
CA ALA A 137 19.09 -2.01 -23.18
C ALA A 137 19.70 -0.63 -22.85
N GLY A 138 19.95 -0.32 -21.58
CA GLY A 138 20.55 0.97 -21.22
C GLY A 138 22.07 1.00 -21.33
N LEU A 139 22.75 -0.11 -21.03
CA LEU A 139 24.21 -0.18 -21.01
C LEU A 139 24.82 -0.19 -22.42
N TYR A 140 24.19 -0.89 -23.37
CA TYR A 140 24.80 -1.21 -24.67
C TYR A 140 24.23 -0.45 -25.85
N ASP A 141 23.04 0.16 -25.72
CA ASP A 141 22.45 0.96 -26.79
C ASP A 141 23.40 2.11 -27.19
N HIS A 142 23.67 2.21 -28.49
CA HIS A 142 24.54 3.21 -29.11
C HIS A 142 24.02 4.65 -28.99
N THR A 143 22.82 4.87 -28.48
CA THR A 143 22.24 6.18 -28.17
C THR A 143 22.25 6.51 -26.67
N LEU A 144 22.64 5.53 -25.83
CA LEU A 144 22.74 5.63 -24.37
C LEU A 144 24.20 5.49 -23.91
N LEU A 145 24.52 4.55 -23.00
CA LEU A 145 25.82 4.49 -22.32
C LEU A 145 26.94 3.91 -23.21
N LYS A 146 26.57 3.13 -24.24
CA LYS A 146 27.47 2.58 -25.27
C LYS A 146 28.67 1.82 -24.70
N LEU A 147 28.46 1.01 -23.67
CA LEU A 147 29.52 0.14 -23.18
C LEU A 147 29.85 -0.95 -24.22
N PRO A 148 31.07 -1.51 -24.21
CA PRO A 148 31.37 -2.74 -24.93
C PRO A 148 30.47 -3.88 -24.42
N LEU A 149 30.13 -4.86 -25.26
CA LEU A 149 29.39 -6.04 -24.82
C LEU A 149 30.15 -6.80 -23.71
N PRO A 150 29.43 -7.50 -22.81
CA PRO A 150 30.04 -8.14 -21.65
C PRO A 150 30.80 -9.41 -22.05
N VAL A 151 31.92 -9.69 -21.36
CA VAL A 151 32.76 -10.87 -21.58
C VAL A 151 32.61 -11.82 -20.40
N ALA A 152 32.29 -13.08 -20.68
CA ALA A 152 31.97 -14.07 -19.64
C ALA A 152 33.20 -14.57 -18.87
N ASP A 153 34.37 -14.59 -19.52
CA ASP A 153 35.66 -14.91 -18.89
C ASP A 153 36.25 -13.64 -18.27
N PRO A 154 36.32 -13.52 -16.93
CA PRO A 154 36.89 -12.36 -16.27
C PRO A 154 38.33 -12.05 -16.69
N ALA A 155 39.11 -13.05 -17.08
CA ALA A 155 40.50 -12.86 -17.53
C ALA A 155 40.59 -12.22 -18.92
N ALA A 156 39.53 -12.31 -19.72
CA ALA A 156 39.45 -11.72 -21.05
C ALA A 156 38.80 -10.31 -21.05
N VAL A 157 38.36 -9.81 -19.89
CA VAL A 157 37.74 -8.49 -19.77
C VAL A 157 38.80 -7.40 -19.92
N VAL A 158 38.74 -6.67 -21.04
CA VAL A 158 39.55 -5.46 -21.25
C VAL A 158 38.93 -4.30 -20.47
N GLN A 159 39.71 -3.67 -19.61
CA GLN A 159 39.26 -2.50 -18.85
C GLN A 159 38.99 -1.33 -19.80
N SER A 160 37.73 -0.92 -19.89
CA SER A 160 37.31 0.23 -20.71
C SER A 160 37.78 1.55 -20.13
N GLY A 161 38.08 1.60 -18.83
CA GLY A 161 38.41 2.82 -18.09
C GLY A 161 37.21 3.74 -17.81
N ARG A 162 36.04 3.45 -18.42
CA ARG A 162 34.83 4.24 -18.28
C ARG A 162 34.11 3.94 -16.98
N THR A 163 33.54 4.95 -16.36
CA THR A 163 32.80 4.85 -15.09
C THR A 163 31.30 4.96 -15.33
N VAL A 164 30.51 4.10 -14.68
CA VAL A 164 29.05 4.15 -14.68
C VAL A 164 28.55 4.35 -13.26
N LEU A 165 27.57 5.23 -13.09
CA LEU A 165 26.80 5.34 -11.86
C LEU A 165 25.52 4.50 -11.99
N VAL A 166 25.35 3.47 -11.16
CA VAL A 166 24.13 2.67 -11.08
C VAL A 166 23.34 3.08 -9.82
N TRP A 167 22.27 3.85 -10.00
CA TRP A 167 21.41 4.23 -8.88
C TRP A 167 20.45 3.08 -8.52
N GLY A 168 20.39 2.70 -7.23
CA GLY A 168 19.53 1.62 -6.75
C GLY A 168 20.05 0.21 -7.09
N GLY A 169 21.34 -0.03 -6.83
CA GLY A 169 22.06 -1.24 -7.22
C GLY A 169 21.51 -2.54 -6.64
N SER A 170 20.83 -2.50 -5.48
CA SER A 170 20.26 -3.70 -4.83
C SER A 170 18.93 -4.16 -5.44
N SER A 171 18.38 -3.42 -6.41
CA SER A 171 17.22 -3.87 -7.20
C SER A 171 17.62 -4.96 -8.19
N SER A 172 16.64 -5.68 -8.76
CA SER A 172 16.89 -6.69 -9.80
C SER A 172 17.63 -6.11 -11.01
N VAL A 173 17.15 -4.98 -11.53
CA VAL A 173 17.80 -4.32 -12.67
C VAL A 173 19.17 -3.75 -12.27
N GLY A 174 19.29 -3.15 -11.09
CA GLY A 174 20.56 -2.61 -10.59
C GLY A 174 21.64 -3.69 -10.42
N SER A 175 21.27 -4.84 -9.87
CA SER A 175 22.20 -5.98 -9.67
C SER A 175 22.64 -6.59 -11.00
N ALA A 176 21.74 -6.65 -11.99
CA ALA A 176 22.10 -7.02 -13.36
C ALA A 176 23.02 -5.98 -14.01
N ALA A 177 22.71 -4.69 -13.86
CA ALA A 177 23.48 -3.60 -14.46
C ALA A 177 24.92 -3.53 -13.92
N ILE A 178 25.12 -3.72 -12.61
CA ILE A 178 26.45 -3.77 -12.00
C ILE A 178 27.29 -4.89 -12.62
N GLN A 179 26.76 -6.11 -12.66
CA GLN A 179 27.48 -7.28 -13.17
C GLN A 179 27.80 -7.15 -14.67
N LEU A 180 26.84 -6.69 -15.47
CA LEU A 180 27.00 -6.45 -16.90
C LEU A 180 28.04 -5.35 -17.18
N ALA A 181 27.96 -4.22 -16.49
CA ALA A 181 28.92 -3.13 -16.62
C ALA A 181 30.33 -3.58 -16.23
N LYS A 182 30.47 -4.34 -15.13
CA LYS A 182 31.76 -4.89 -14.70
C LYS A 182 32.34 -5.88 -15.71
N ALA A 183 31.51 -6.77 -16.26
CA ALA A 183 31.90 -7.71 -17.32
C ALA A 183 32.22 -7.00 -18.66
N SER A 184 31.84 -5.73 -18.80
CA SER A 184 32.19 -4.86 -19.93
C SER A 184 33.47 -4.06 -19.67
N GLY A 185 34.14 -4.30 -18.53
CA GLY A 185 35.37 -3.61 -18.13
C GLY A 185 35.13 -2.18 -17.65
N ALA A 186 33.90 -1.82 -17.25
CA ALA A 186 33.62 -0.51 -16.66
C ALA A 186 33.93 -0.51 -15.16
N ARG A 187 34.29 0.67 -14.65
CA ARG A 187 34.25 0.98 -13.23
C ARG A 187 32.80 1.26 -12.82
N VAL A 188 32.34 0.67 -11.73
CA VAL A 188 30.95 0.78 -11.30
C VAL A 188 30.86 1.48 -9.95
N VAL A 189 30.26 2.66 -9.93
CA VAL A 189 29.82 3.35 -8.71
C VAL A 189 28.33 3.07 -8.54
N SER A 190 27.87 2.75 -7.35
CA SER A 190 26.46 2.43 -7.13
C SER A 190 25.90 3.03 -5.84
N THR A 191 24.58 3.04 -5.72
CA THR A 191 23.88 3.44 -4.49
C THR A 191 22.97 2.33 -3.97
N ALA A 192 22.93 2.15 -2.65
CA ALA A 192 22.00 1.27 -1.95
C ALA A 192 21.98 1.59 -0.45
N SER A 193 20.97 1.14 0.29
CA SER A 193 21.00 1.18 1.76
C SER A 193 22.22 0.42 2.30
N PRO A 194 22.80 0.81 3.45
CA PRO A 194 24.09 0.30 3.95
C PRO A 194 24.17 -1.22 4.06
N GLN A 195 23.08 -1.87 4.50
CA GLN A 195 22.97 -3.32 4.63
C GLN A 195 23.23 -4.10 3.33
N ASN A 196 23.04 -3.47 2.16
CA ASN A 196 23.24 -4.09 0.86
C ASN A 196 24.61 -3.80 0.24
N HIS A 197 25.46 -2.98 0.86
CA HIS A 197 26.75 -2.58 0.27
C HIS A 197 27.69 -3.76 0.03
N ALA A 198 27.75 -4.71 0.96
CA ALA A 198 28.58 -5.91 0.82
C ALA A 198 28.14 -6.76 -0.38
N LEU A 199 26.82 -6.93 -0.57
CA LEU A 199 26.26 -7.61 -1.73
C LEU A 199 26.70 -6.91 -3.04
N LEU A 200 26.56 -5.59 -3.13
CA LEU A 200 26.89 -4.87 -4.37
C LEU A 200 28.39 -4.93 -4.70
N ARG A 201 29.27 -4.86 -3.69
CA ARG A 201 30.71 -5.07 -3.91
C ARG A 201 31.01 -6.49 -4.42
N ALA A 202 30.34 -7.50 -3.87
CA ALA A 202 30.46 -8.88 -4.35
C ALA A 202 29.94 -9.08 -5.79
N LEU A 203 29.02 -8.23 -6.25
CA LEU A 203 28.53 -8.20 -7.63
C LEU A 203 29.41 -7.39 -8.59
N GLY A 204 30.42 -6.66 -8.08
CA GLY A 204 31.38 -5.92 -8.90
C GLY A 204 31.31 -4.40 -8.80
N ALA A 205 30.51 -3.85 -7.88
CA ALA A 205 30.56 -2.41 -7.59
C ALA A 205 31.90 -2.03 -6.93
N ASP A 206 32.60 -1.06 -7.51
CA ASP A 206 33.88 -0.55 -7.03
C ASP A 206 33.71 0.45 -5.88
N ALA A 207 32.59 1.19 -5.86
CA ALA A 207 32.20 2.07 -4.76
C ALA A 207 30.67 2.01 -4.56
N VAL A 208 30.22 2.09 -3.31
CA VAL A 208 28.80 2.04 -2.96
C VAL A 208 28.49 3.11 -1.91
N PHE A 209 27.48 3.91 -2.19
CA PHE A 209 27.06 5.03 -1.34
C PHE A 209 25.64 4.79 -0.80
N ASP A 210 25.39 5.28 0.41
CA ASP A 210 24.05 5.27 0.98
C ASP A 210 23.19 6.35 0.32
N TYR A 211 22.15 5.95 -0.41
CA TYR A 211 21.25 6.92 -1.04
C TYR A 211 20.36 7.67 -0.04
N HIS A 212 20.31 7.24 1.23
CA HIS A 212 19.60 7.94 2.29
C HIS A 212 20.41 9.07 2.93
N ALA A 213 21.73 9.12 2.71
CA ALA A 213 22.57 10.15 3.28
C ALA A 213 22.29 11.51 2.62
N ASP A 214 22.08 12.56 3.42
CA ASP A 214 21.92 13.94 2.92
C ASP A 214 23.10 14.41 2.07
N THR A 215 24.28 13.84 2.32
CA THR A 215 25.54 14.14 1.64
C THR A 215 25.74 13.37 0.34
N VAL A 216 24.87 12.41 0.00
CA VAL A 216 25.13 11.46 -1.10
C VAL A 216 25.37 12.15 -2.44
N VAL A 217 24.70 13.27 -2.71
CA VAL A 217 24.89 14.03 -3.95
C VAL A 217 26.31 14.59 -4.05
N ASP A 218 26.80 15.18 -2.97
CA ASP A 218 28.13 15.81 -2.94
C ASP A 218 29.23 14.73 -2.91
N GLU A 219 28.99 13.63 -2.21
CA GLU A 219 29.90 12.47 -2.19
C GLU A 219 30.03 11.82 -3.57
N LEU A 220 28.91 11.59 -4.27
CA LEU A 220 28.92 11.05 -5.62
C LEU A 220 29.55 12.01 -6.62
N ALA A 221 29.28 13.31 -6.52
CA ALA A 221 29.91 14.30 -7.38
C ALA A 221 31.45 14.30 -7.19
N LYS A 222 31.92 14.23 -5.95
CA LYS A 222 33.34 14.12 -5.64
C LYS A 222 33.95 12.81 -6.16
N GLU A 223 33.26 11.69 -5.98
CA GLU A 223 33.71 10.37 -6.43
C GLU A 223 33.82 10.26 -7.97
N LEU A 224 32.97 11.00 -8.69
CA LEU A 224 32.90 11.02 -10.15
C LEU A 224 33.69 12.19 -10.77
N GLU A 225 34.30 13.03 -9.95
CA GLU A 225 35.15 14.13 -10.38
C GLU A 225 36.38 13.58 -11.12
N GLY A 226 36.69 14.14 -12.30
CA GLY A 226 37.81 13.68 -13.13
C GLY A 226 37.63 12.29 -13.79
N ALA A 227 36.57 11.54 -13.48
CA ALA A 227 36.30 10.25 -14.12
C ALA A 227 35.89 10.40 -15.60
N ASP A 228 36.31 9.44 -16.44
CA ASP A 228 35.76 9.23 -17.78
C ASP A 228 34.35 8.63 -17.63
N PHE A 229 33.35 9.52 -17.56
CA PHE A 229 32.01 9.17 -17.11
C PHE A 229 31.14 8.73 -18.29
N ALA A 230 30.83 7.44 -18.36
CA ALA A 230 29.98 6.88 -19.42
C ALA A 230 28.53 7.31 -19.32
N GLY A 231 28.03 7.50 -18.10
CA GLY A 231 26.64 7.89 -17.85
C GLY A 231 26.08 7.31 -16.57
N VAL A 232 24.78 7.53 -16.39
CA VAL A 232 24.00 7.05 -15.25
C VAL A 232 22.99 6.02 -15.70
N TYR A 233 22.86 4.94 -14.95
CA TYR A 233 21.78 3.99 -15.04
C TYR A 233 20.91 4.12 -13.79
N ASP A 234 19.73 4.75 -13.89
CA ASP A 234 18.78 4.85 -12.78
C ASP A 234 17.82 3.65 -12.80
N ALA A 235 18.13 2.63 -11.98
CA ALA A 235 17.34 1.41 -11.86
C ALA A 235 16.07 1.57 -11.01
N ILE A 236 15.76 2.79 -10.54
CA ILE A 236 14.57 3.10 -9.73
C ILE A 236 13.64 4.07 -10.47
N SER A 237 14.18 5.17 -11.00
CA SER A 237 13.49 6.17 -11.82
C SER A 237 12.23 6.77 -11.17
N LEU A 238 12.23 6.91 -9.84
CA LEU A 238 11.16 7.60 -9.09
C LEU A 238 11.57 9.06 -8.80
N ALA A 239 10.64 9.87 -8.30
CA ALA A 239 10.86 11.30 -8.08
C ALA A 239 12.15 11.60 -7.28
N ALA A 240 12.42 10.84 -6.21
CA ALA A 240 13.62 11.00 -5.39
C ALA A 240 14.91 10.63 -6.14
N SER A 241 14.96 9.49 -6.84
CA SER A 241 16.16 9.08 -7.56
C SER A 241 16.48 10.01 -8.72
N THR A 242 15.45 10.39 -9.50
CA THR A 242 15.60 11.33 -10.62
C THR A 242 16.03 12.72 -10.14
N ALA A 243 15.59 13.15 -8.95
CA ALA A 243 16.05 14.39 -8.32
C ALA A 243 17.53 14.34 -7.97
N ALA A 244 17.95 13.28 -7.28
CA ALA A 244 19.31 13.12 -6.81
C ALA A 244 20.29 12.96 -8.00
N VAL A 245 19.94 12.15 -9.00
CA VAL A 245 20.75 12.02 -10.22
C VAL A 245 20.89 13.35 -10.95
N ALA A 246 19.81 14.11 -11.11
CA ALA A 246 19.87 15.44 -11.72
C ALA A 246 20.77 16.40 -10.92
N ALA A 247 20.73 16.33 -9.58
CA ALA A 247 21.57 17.14 -8.71
C ALA A 247 23.05 16.76 -8.82
N VAL A 248 23.38 15.46 -8.85
CA VAL A 248 24.76 14.97 -9.06
C VAL A 248 25.32 15.48 -10.39
N LEU A 249 24.54 15.38 -11.47
CA LEU A 249 24.98 15.88 -12.78
C LEU A 249 25.12 17.40 -12.82
N GLY A 250 24.24 18.13 -12.12
CA GLY A 250 24.34 19.57 -11.96
C GLY A 250 25.61 19.99 -11.18
N ARG A 251 25.95 19.27 -10.10
CA ARG A 251 27.18 19.50 -9.34
C ARG A 251 28.45 19.22 -10.15
N LEU A 252 28.41 18.18 -10.98
CA LEU A 252 29.51 17.82 -11.89
C LEU A 252 29.62 18.75 -13.10
N ASP A 253 28.58 19.55 -13.37
CA ASP A 253 28.36 20.29 -14.62
C ASP A 253 28.64 19.42 -15.87
N LYS A 254 28.16 18.17 -15.83
CA LYS A 254 28.36 17.18 -16.90
C LYS A 254 27.04 16.78 -17.53
N LYS A 255 27.01 16.83 -18.87
CA LYS A 255 25.92 16.25 -19.66
C LYS A 255 26.35 14.89 -20.20
N VAL A 256 25.81 13.83 -19.61
CA VAL A 256 26.09 12.44 -19.98
C VAL A 256 24.80 11.67 -20.27
N PRO A 257 24.86 10.52 -20.97
CA PRO A 257 23.71 9.64 -21.13
C PRO A 257 23.13 9.21 -19.78
N VAL A 258 21.79 9.21 -19.69
CA VAL A 258 21.06 8.72 -18.51
C VAL A 258 19.99 7.74 -18.98
N ALA A 259 20.08 6.50 -18.52
CA ALA A 259 19.11 5.44 -18.78
C ALA A 259 18.16 5.29 -17.59
N ASN A 260 16.85 5.41 -17.83
CA ASN A 260 15.82 5.27 -16.80
C ASN A 260 14.92 4.07 -17.08
N VAL A 261 14.55 3.35 -16.02
CA VAL A 261 13.60 2.22 -16.07
C VAL A 261 12.13 2.64 -15.94
N LEU A 262 11.86 3.93 -15.77
CA LEU A 262 10.52 4.53 -15.85
C LEU A 262 10.57 5.86 -16.63
N PRO A 263 9.49 6.23 -17.33
CA PRO A 263 9.40 7.54 -17.97
C PRO A 263 9.41 8.65 -16.91
N THR A 264 9.99 9.79 -17.27
CA THR A 264 9.97 11.00 -16.44
C THR A 264 9.93 12.25 -17.32
N ASP A 265 9.11 13.22 -16.93
CA ASP A 265 9.05 14.53 -17.58
C ASP A 265 10.08 15.51 -17.00
N ARG A 266 10.76 15.12 -15.91
CA ARG A 266 11.81 15.92 -15.29
C ARG A 266 13.03 15.95 -16.19
N LYS A 267 13.39 17.14 -16.67
CA LYS A 267 14.58 17.39 -17.49
C LYS A 267 15.27 18.66 -17.03
N THR A 268 16.60 18.67 -17.08
CA THR A 268 17.42 19.86 -16.90
C THR A 268 18.42 19.97 -18.05
N GLU A 269 19.25 21.00 -18.07
CA GLU A 269 20.30 21.14 -19.08
C GLU A 269 21.28 19.95 -19.06
N GLN A 270 21.72 19.54 -17.87
CA GLN A 270 22.63 18.42 -17.62
C GLN A 270 21.93 17.06 -17.54
N TYR A 271 20.64 17.00 -17.16
CA TYR A 271 19.87 15.75 -17.00
C TYR A 271 18.83 15.57 -18.11
N GLN A 272 19.12 14.68 -19.05
CA GLN A 272 18.27 14.35 -20.20
C GLN A 272 18.07 12.82 -20.28
N PRO A 273 17.21 12.24 -19.41
CA PRO A 273 17.03 10.79 -19.33
C PRO A 273 16.29 10.23 -20.54
N GLN A 274 16.63 9.00 -20.91
CA GLN A 274 15.88 8.20 -21.87
C GLN A 274 15.33 6.94 -21.19
N PHE A 275 14.05 6.66 -21.43
CA PHE A 275 13.38 5.48 -20.91
C PHE A 275 13.80 4.24 -21.70
N VAL A 276 14.31 3.22 -21.00
CA VAL A 276 14.71 1.95 -21.61
C VAL A 276 13.54 0.97 -21.69
N ARG A 277 13.42 0.28 -22.84
CA ARG A 277 12.46 -0.81 -23.03
C ARG A 277 13.24 -2.09 -23.30
N ALA A 278 13.06 -3.09 -22.43
CA ALA A 278 13.75 -4.38 -22.53
C ALA A 278 13.50 -5.09 -23.86
N SER A 279 12.27 -5.04 -24.38
CA SER A 279 11.85 -5.65 -25.65
C SER A 279 12.59 -5.11 -26.87
N ASN A 280 13.19 -3.91 -26.80
CA ASN A 280 13.89 -3.33 -27.94
C ASN A 280 15.17 -4.09 -28.33
N ILE A 281 15.79 -4.84 -27.41
CA ILE A 281 17.11 -5.47 -27.62
C ILE A 281 17.11 -6.57 -28.68
N THR A 282 15.95 -7.02 -29.13
CA THR A 282 15.79 -8.06 -30.17
C THR A 282 15.54 -7.48 -31.56
N SER A 283 15.36 -6.16 -31.66
CA SER A 283 14.83 -5.51 -32.87
C SER A 283 15.79 -4.51 -33.50
N GLY A 284 15.72 -4.38 -34.82
CA GLY A 284 16.41 -3.34 -35.59
C GLY A 284 17.91 -3.24 -35.29
N ALA A 285 18.37 -2.01 -35.04
CA ALA A 285 19.78 -1.72 -34.78
C ALA A 285 20.28 -2.21 -33.41
N LEU A 286 19.39 -2.68 -32.52
CA LEU A 286 19.74 -3.13 -31.17
C LEU A 286 19.80 -4.66 -31.04
N ALA A 287 19.43 -5.41 -32.08
CA ALA A 287 19.42 -6.89 -32.08
C ALA A 287 20.76 -7.53 -31.66
N PHE A 288 21.88 -6.86 -31.91
CA PHE A 288 23.21 -7.32 -31.49
C PHE A 288 23.35 -7.46 -29.97
N ILE A 289 22.54 -6.71 -29.19
CA ILE A 289 22.52 -6.76 -27.73
C ILE A 289 21.99 -8.12 -27.27
N SER A 290 20.88 -8.59 -27.84
CA SER A 290 20.36 -9.93 -27.53
C SER A 290 21.38 -11.01 -27.85
N ASP A 291 22.00 -10.94 -29.03
CA ASP A 291 22.97 -11.95 -29.47
C ASP A 291 24.24 -11.97 -28.60
N GLY A 292 24.69 -10.80 -28.16
CA GLY A 292 25.85 -10.66 -27.27
C GLY A 292 25.54 -11.10 -25.84
N VAL A 293 24.43 -10.64 -25.28
CA VAL A 293 24.08 -10.87 -23.88
C VAL A 293 23.48 -12.26 -23.70
N TRP A 294 22.34 -12.55 -24.33
CA TRP A 294 21.64 -13.82 -24.18
C TRP A 294 22.32 -14.96 -24.93
N GLY A 295 22.78 -14.72 -26.16
CA GLY A 295 23.37 -15.75 -27.01
C GLY A 295 24.78 -16.18 -26.60
N LYS A 296 25.56 -15.30 -25.95
CA LYS A 296 26.97 -15.57 -25.62
C LYS A 296 27.30 -15.42 -24.14
N PHE A 297 27.02 -14.25 -23.55
CA PHE A 297 27.45 -13.94 -22.19
C PHE A 297 26.73 -14.77 -21.14
N VAL A 298 25.39 -14.72 -21.07
CA VAL A 298 24.59 -15.37 -20.02
C VAL A 298 24.88 -16.87 -19.88
N PRO A 299 24.84 -17.70 -20.95
CA PRO A 299 25.07 -19.14 -20.79
C PRO A 299 26.49 -19.46 -20.28
N ALA A 300 27.51 -18.76 -20.78
CA ALA A 300 28.89 -18.96 -20.34
C ALA A 300 29.13 -18.44 -18.91
N ALA A 301 28.59 -17.27 -18.58
CA ALA A 301 28.78 -16.61 -17.29
C ALA A 301 28.00 -17.30 -16.16
N LEU A 302 26.82 -17.87 -16.44
CA LEU A 302 26.14 -18.73 -15.47
C LEU A 302 26.90 -20.04 -15.25
N ALA A 303 27.46 -20.63 -16.31
CA ALA A 303 28.19 -21.89 -16.21
C ALA A 303 29.50 -21.77 -15.42
N ASN A 304 30.24 -20.67 -15.58
CA ASN A 304 31.49 -20.43 -14.85
C ASN A 304 31.31 -19.65 -13.54
N GLY A 305 30.09 -19.17 -13.25
CA GLY A 305 29.76 -18.44 -12.03
C GLY A 305 30.12 -16.94 -12.03
N SER A 306 30.59 -16.38 -13.15
CA SER A 306 30.88 -14.95 -13.25
C SER A 306 29.63 -14.07 -13.31
N LEU A 307 28.47 -14.66 -13.65
CA LEU A 307 27.16 -14.06 -13.45
C LEU A 307 26.43 -14.75 -12.29
N GLN A 308 26.13 -13.99 -11.24
CA GLN A 308 25.35 -14.45 -10.09
C GLN A 308 23.86 -14.16 -10.29
N ALA A 309 23.03 -15.14 -9.97
CA ALA A 309 21.58 -15.01 -9.97
C ALA A 309 21.13 -14.20 -8.73
N LYS A 310 21.08 -12.88 -8.89
CA LYS A 310 20.72 -11.92 -7.83
C LYS A 310 19.73 -10.87 -8.34
N PRO A 311 18.94 -10.26 -7.44
CA PRO A 311 18.84 -10.52 -5.99
C PRO A 311 18.28 -11.90 -5.66
N ASP A 312 18.40 -12.33 -4.40
CA ASP A 312 17.98 -13.68 -4.01
C ASP A 312 16.48 -13.89 -4.22
N ALA A 313 16.14 -15.11 -4.63
CA ALA A 313 14.75 -15.52 -4.81
C ALA A 313 14.04 -15.59 -3.45
N HIS A 314 12.89 -14.93 -3.36
CA HIS A 314 11.94 -15.05 -2.28
C HIS A 314 10.75 -15.87 -2.77
N VAL A 315 10.78 -17.18 -2.50
CA VAL A 315 9.72 -18.11 -2.93
C VAL A 315 8.52 -17.96 -2.00
N ILE A 316 7.39 -17.52 -2.55
CA ILE A 316 6.18 -17.18 -1.78
C ILE A 316 5.07 -18.23 -1.89
N GLY A 317 5.24 -19.25 -2.74
CA GLY A 317 4.25 -20.32 -2.87
C GLY A 317 4.40 -21.20 -4.10
N HIS A 318 3.46 -22.13 -4.22
CA HIS A 318 3.33 -23.07 -5.32
C HIS A 318 1.94 -22.97 -5.97
N GLY A 319 1.90 -22.90 -7.31
CA GLY A 319 0.66 -22.86 -8.11
C GLY A 319 0.39 -21.50 -8.76
N LEU A 320 -0.36 -21.52 -9.88
CA LEU A 320 -0.77 -20.30 -10.60
C LEU A 320 -1.63 -19.38 -9.74
N ASP A 321 -2.39 -19.92 -8.80
CA ASP A 321 -3.23 -19.17 -7.86
C ASP A 321 -2.41 -18.31 -6.88
N LYS A 322 -1.12 -18.64 -6.68
CA LYS A 322 -0.22 -17.85 -5.83
C LYS A 322 0.41 -16.66 -6.54
N ILE A 323 0.24 -16.53 -7.86
CA ILE A 323 0.81 -15.41 -8.62
C ILE A 323 0.23 -14.07 -8.16
N GLN A 324 -1.09 -13.98 -7.92
CA GLN A 324 -1.67 -12.74 -7.39
C GLN A 324 -1.09 -12.39 -6.03
N HIS A 325 -0.96 -13.37 -5.13
CA HIS A 325 -0.32 -13.14 -3.83
C HIS A 325 1.11 -12.60 -4.00
N GLY A 326 1.87 -13.12 -4.98
CA GLY A 326 3.21 -12.63 -5.30
C GLY A 326 3.23 -11.20 -5.83
N ILE A 327 2.26 -10.84 -6.66
CA ILE A 327 2.04 -9.46 -7.10
C ILE A 327 1.76 -8.55 -5.91
N ASP A 328 0.89 -8.97 -4.99
CA ASP A 328 0.54 -8.18 -3.80
C ASP A 328 1.72 -8.04 -2.82
N VAL A 329 2.54 -9.09 -2.65
CA VAL A 329 3.78 -9.04 -1.86
C VAL A 329 4.77 -8.08 -2.50
N LEU A 330 4.98 -8.16 -3.81
CA LEU A 330 5.89 -7.24 -4.50
C LEU A 330 5.39 -5.79 -4.46
N ARG A 331 4.07 -5.57 -4.56
CA ARG A 331 3.44 -4.23 -4.49
C ARG A 331 3.73 -3.55 -3.15
N LYS A 332 3.77 -4.30 -2.05
CA LYS A 332 4.15 -3.81 -0.72
C LYS A 332 5.64 -3.46 -0.58
N GLY A 333 6.46 -3.89 -1.54
CA GLY A 333 7.90 -3.69 -1.54
C GLY A 333 8.66 -4.89 -0.98
N VAL A 334 9.83 -5.14 -1.57
CA VAL A 334 10.80 -6.15 -1.12
C VAL A 334 12.19 -5.53 -1.14
N SER A 335 13.04 -5.93 -0.20
CA SER A 335 14.41 -5.40 -0.10
C SER A 335 15.41 -6.45 -0.55
N ALA A 336 16.17 -6.14 -1.61
CA ALA A 336 17.24 -6.99 -2.15
C ALA A 336 16.83 -8.47 -2.39
N GLN A 337 15.57 -8.69 -2.76
CA GLN A 337 15.00 -9.99 -3.09
C GLN A 337 14.06 -9.85 -4.29
N LYS A 338 13.84 -10.96 -5.00
CA LYS A 338 12.87 -11.06 -6.09
C LYS A 338 11.80 -12.09 -5.76
N VAL A 339 10.53 -11.70 -5.87
CA VAL A 339 9.40 -12.57 -5.57
C VAL A 339 9.27 -13.65 -6.64
N VAL A 340 9.17 -14.90 -6.19
CA VAL A 340 9.17 -16.10 -7.04
C VAL A 340 8.02 -17.03 -6.66
N VAL A 341 7.38 -17.63 -7.66
CA VAL A 341 6.32 -18.64 -7.51
C VAL A 341 6.72 -19.90 -8.26
N THR A 342 6.65 -21.05 -7.59
CA THR A 342 6.89 -22.35 -8.21
C THR A 342 5.60 -22.87 -8.82
N LEU A 343 5.67 -23.57 -9.96
CA LEU A 343 4.51 -24.13 -10.66
C LEU A 343 4.59 -25.65 -10.83
N ARG A 344 5.81 -26.22 -10.80
CA ARG A 344 6.06 -27.67 -10.87
C ARG A 344 7.30 -28.02 -10.08
N GLU A 345 7.35 -29.24 -9.53
CA GLU A 345 8.61 -29.80 -9.05
C GLU A 345 9.59 -29.94 -10.21
N ALA A 346 10.78 -29.34 -10.08
CA ALA A 346 11.82 -29.43 -11.07
C ALA A 346 12.36 -30.88 -11.08
N THR A 347 11.84 -31.72 -11.97
CA THR A 347 12.29 -33.12 -12.14
C THR A 347 13.81 -33.20 -12.23
N SER A 348 14.46 -33.78 -11.21
CA SER A 348 15.88 -34.09 -11.19
C SER A 348 16.13 -35.36 -11.99
N SER A 349 16.81 -35.25 -13.13
CA SER A 349 17.25 -36.40 -13.91
C SER A 349 18.71 -36.75 -13.58
N LEU A 350 18.93 -37.71 -12.67
CA LEU A 350 20.12 -38.56 -12.70
C LEU A 350 19.75 -39.98 -12.26
N PRO A 351 20.08 -41.02 -13.05
CA PRO A 351 19.94 -42.42 -12.65
C PRO A 351 21.22 -42.88 -11.93
N SER A 352 21.10 -43.62 -10.82
CA SER A 352 22.25 -44.30 -10.21
C SER A 352 21.85 -45.67 -9.67
N GLN A 353 22.61 -46.64 -10.13
CA GLN A 353 22.53 -48.07 -9.94
C GLN A 353 22.67 -48.47 -8.46
N HIS A 354 21.77 -49.33 -7.98
CA HIS A 354 22.15 -50.60 -7.37
C HIS A 354 20.94 -51.54 -7.28
N ALA A 355 20.96 -52.56 -8.12
CA ALA A 355 20.23 -53.79 -7.87
C ALA A 355 21.07 -54.67 -6.94
N ILE A 356 20.41 -55.31 -5.96
CA ILE A 356 20.48 -56.74 -5.58
C ILE A 356 20.09 -56.89 -4.11
N PHE A 357 18.88 -57.42 -3.87
CA PHE A 357 18.45 -58.42 -2.87
C PHE A 357 16.93 -58.48 -2.99
N SER A 358 16.40 -59.34 -3.88
CA SER A 358 15.87 -60.68 -3.58
C SER A 358 14.70 -60.69 -2.57
N THR A 359 13.56 -61.15 -3.09
CA THR A 359 12.50 -61.95 -2.42
C THR A 359 11.71 -61.34 -1.27
N MET A 360 10.50 -60.84 -1.55
CA MET A 360 9.18 -61.29 -1.02
C MET A 360 8.13 -60.17 -1.15
N ALA A 361 6.94 -60.52 -1.64
CA ALA A 361 5.69 -59.81 -1.37
C ALA A 361 4.89 -60.64 -0.34
N PRO A 362 3.83 -60.13 0.32
CA PRO A 362 3.43 -58.73 0.53
C PRO A 362 3.23 -58.45 2.06
N HIS A 363 2.93 -57.20 2.42
CA HIS A 363 2.49 -56.75 3.77
C HIS A 363 3.58 -56.60 4.86
N ASN A 364 4.17 -55.41 4.94
CA ASN A 364 4.43 -54.62 6.16
C ASN A 364 5.55 -53.61 5.88
N GLY A 365 5.17 -52.35 5.67
CA GLY A 365 6.10 -51.29 5.38
C GLY A 365 5.47 -50.09 4.67
N LEU A 366 4.21 -49.79 4.98
CA LEU A 366 3.74 -48.42 4.82
C LEU A 366 4.42 -47.63 5.94
N MET A 367 5.42 -46.81 5.61
CA MET A 367 5.50 -45.54 6.31
C MET A 367 4.18 -44.86 5.92
N HIS A 368 3.23 -44.86 6.85
CA HIS A 368 2.13 -43.91 6.76
C HIS A 368 2.81 -42.57 6.50
N GLY A 369 2.47 -41.93 5.38
CA GLY A 369 2.78 -40.52 5.23
C GLY A 369 2.25 -39.86 6.50
N THR A 370 3.05 -39.00 7.13
CA THR A 370 2.58 -38.23 8.27
C THR A 370 1.26 -37.60 7.83
N GLU A 371 0.15 -38.16 8.32
CA GLU A 371 -1.13 -37.48 8.29
C GLU A 371 -0.86 -36.23 9.09
N TYR A 372 -0.76 -35.10 8.39
CA TYR A 372 -0.84 -33.82 9.06
C TYR A 372 -2.27 -33.74 9.53
N ASP A 373 -2.46 -34.13 10.78
CA ASP A 373 -3.68 -33.82 11.48
C ASP A 373 -3.81 -32.30 11.46
N ILE A 374 -4.99 -31.80 11.08
CA ILE A 374 -5.22 -30.36 11.10
C ILE A 374 -5.06 -29.85 12.55
N GLU A 375 -5.28 -30.76 13.53
CA GLU A 375 -5.01 -30.62 14.96
C GLU A 375 -3.55 -30.26 15.32
N ASP A 376 -2.59 -30.59 14.46
CA ASP A 376 -1.16 -30.28 14.65
C ASP A 376 -0.70 -29.00 13.90
N SER A 377 -1.64 -28.25 13.31
CA SER A 377 -1.35 -26.96 12.67
C SER A 377 -1.72 -25.78 13.58
N ASN A 378 -0.93 -24.70 13.55
CA ASN A 378 -1.26 -23.42 14.23
C ASN A 378 -2.54 -22.73 13.71
N VAL A 379 -3.37 -23.41 12.91
CA VAL A 379 -4.56 -22.87 12.25
C VAL A 379 -5.85 -23.47 12.82
N GLU A 380 -5.82 -24.68 13.38
CA GLU A 380 -7.01 -25.36 13.92
C GLU A 380 -7.57 -24.64 15.15
N LEU A 381 -6.71 -24.04 15.95
CA LEU A 381 -7.11 -23.37 17.17
C LEU A 381 -7.59 -21.93 16.95
N ILE A 382 -7.57 -21.38 15.74
CA ILE A 382 -8.02 -19.99 15.49
C ILE A 382 -9.51 -19.85 15.85
N GLY A 383 -9.82 -19.00 16.84
CA GLY A 383 -11.16 -18.85 17.44
C GLY A 383 -11.46 -19.78 18.61
N SER A 384 -10.55 -20.69 18.97
CA SER A 384 -10.65 -21.54 20.17
C SER A 384 -10.27 -20.77 21.44
N GLU A 385 -10.60 -21.33 22.62
CA GLU A 385 -10.13 -20.77 23.90
C GLU A 385 -8.60 -20.63 23.99
N ILE A 386 -7.84 -21.50 23.30
CA ILE A 386 -6.39 -21.44 23.29
C ILE A 386 -5.90 -20.24 22.46
N ASP A 387 -6.49 -19.99 21.30
CA ASP A 387 -6.17 -18.81 20.48
C ASP A 387 -6.56 -17.50 21.18
N HIS A 388 -7.74 -17.45 21.80
CA HIS A 388 -8.13 -16.34 22.67
C HIS A 388 -7.14 -16.14 23.82
N ARG A 389 -6.71 -17.23 24.49
CA ARG A 389 -5.71 -17.15 25.57
C ARG A 389 -4.34 -16.66 25.09
N VAL A 390 -3.89 -17.09 23.90
CA VAL A 390 -2.60 -16.68 23.32
C VAL A 390 -2.67 -15.22 22.86
N LYS A 391 -3.75 -14.81 22.19
CA LYS A 391 -3.99 -13.42 21.79
C LYS A 391 -4.12 -12.51 23.02
N TYR A 392 -4.82 -12.94 24.06
CA TYR A 392 -4.88 -12.23 25.33
C TYR A 392 -3.51 -12.09 25.98
N ALA A 393 -2.70 -13.16 25.98
CA ALA A 393 -1.35 -13.12 26.53
C ALA A 393 -0.44 -12.13 25.77
N SER A 394 -0.55 -12.08 24.42
CA SER A 394 0.11 -11.06 23.60
C SER A 394 -0.38 -9.65 23.96
N ALA A 395 -1.71 -9.45 23.95
CA ALA A 395 -2.33 -8.16 24.23
C ALA A 395 -2.02 -7.65 25.64
N ALA A 396 -1.86 -8.55 26.61
CA ALA A 396 -1.47 -8.22 27.98
C ALA A 396 -0.01 -7.77 28.11
N THR A 397 0.83 -7.96 27.09
CA THR A 397 2.22 -7.48 27.07
C THR A 397 2.40 -6.13 26.36
N GLU A 398 1.37 -5.64 25.66
CA GLU A 398 1.42 -4.39 24.90
C GLU A 398 1.57 -3.18 25.85
N PRO A 399 2.70 -2.43 25.78
CA PRO A 399 2.95 -1.30 26.65
C PRO A 399 1.90 -0.19 26.58
N ALA A 400 1.23 -0.01 25.44
CA ALA A 400 0.29 1.09 25.23
C ALA A 400 -0.91 1.11 26.20
N TRP A 401 -1.38 -0.07 26.63
CA TRP A 401 -2.53 -0.22 27.56
C TRP A 401 -2.24 -1.12 28.76
N ASN A 402 -1.04 -1.70 28.87
CA ASN A 402 -0.60 -2.41 30.07
C ASN A 402 -0.02 -1.44 31.13
N ASP A 403 -0.71 -0.33 31.37
CA ASP A 403 -0.31 0.73 32.31
C ASP A 403 -0.95 0.58 33.72
N GLY A 404 -1.79 -0.44 33.90
CA GLY A 404 -2.53 -0.69 35.13
C GLY A 404 -3.76 0.19 35.34
N VAL A 405 -4.10 1.06 34.38
CA VAL A 405 -5.24 1.98 34.40
C VAL A 405 -6.31 1.53 33.41
N VAL A 406 -5.91 1.19 32.17
CA VAL A 406 -6.83 0.66 31.15
C VAL A 406 -7.51 -0.61 31.68
N SER A 407 -8.81 -0.77 31.39
CA SER A 407 -9.74 -1.80 31.93
C SER A 407 -10.18 -1.65 33.40
N ARG A 408 -9.60 -0.73 34.18
CA ARG A 408 -9.93 -0.57 35.62
C ARG A 408 -10.65 0.71 35.98
N GLN A 409 -10.46 1.78 35.21
CA GLN A 409 -11.05 3.09 35.49
C GLN A 409 -11.75 3.66 34.25
N PRO A 410 -12.86 4.40 34.42
CA PRO A 410 -13.45 5.20 33.34
C PRO A 410 -12.47 6.26 32.84
N GLY A 411 -12.48 6.53 31.53
CA GLY A 411 -11.58 7.52 30.92
C GLY A 411 -11.58 7.49 29.40
N LEU A 412 -10.97 8.52 28.81
CA LEU A 412 -10.69 8.62 27.38
C LEU A 412 -9.18 8.45 27.16
N PHE A 413 -8.81 7.44 26.39
CA PHE A 413 -7.45 7.12 26.02
C PHE A 413 -7.30 7.25 24.51
N VAL A 414 -6.23 7.89 24.05
CA VAL A 414 -5.97 8.15 22.64
C VAL A 414 -4.54 7.75 22.37
N TRP A 415 -4.34 6.92 21.36
CA TRP A 415 -3.04 6.52 20.87
C TRP A 415 -2.94 6.85 19.39
N ARG A 416 -1.78 7.38 19.00
CA ARG A 416 -1.39 7.55 17.60
C ARG A 416 -0.60 6.33 17.14
N VAL A 417 -0.82 5.90 15.92
CA VAL A 417 0.03 4.87 15.31
C VAL A 417 1.32 5.52 14.82
N GLU A 418 2.46 5.04 15.33
CA GLU A 418 3.80 5.45 14.88
C GLU A 418 4.64 4.17 14.72
N ASP A 419 5.21 3.92 13.53
CA ASP A 419 6.07 2.76 13.26
C ASP A 419 5.53 1.40 13.77
N PHE A 420 4.27 1.06 13.43
CA PHE A 420 3.53 -0.13 13.89
C PHE A 420 3.24 -0.20 15.41
N GLN A 421 3.57 0.85 16.17
CA GLN A 421 3.35 0.94 17.61
C GLN A 421 2.24 1.93 17.94
N LEU A 422 1.65 1.77 19.12
CA LEU A 422 0.70 2.74 19.67
C LEU A 422 1.40 3.66 20.66
N VAL A 423 1.53 4.93 20.28
CA VAL A 423 2.12 5.97 21.10
C VAL A 423 1.01 6.77 21.76
N ALA A 424 1.03 6.84 23.09
CA ALA A 424 0.00 7.53 23.86
C ALA A 424 0.00 9.04 23.57
N VAL A 425 -1.15 9.59 23.17
CA VAL A 425 -1.31 11.03 22.92
C VAL A 425 -1.46 11.76 24.27
N PRO A 426 -0.66 12.82 24.50
CA PRO A 426 -0.75 13.62 25.73
C PRO A 426 -2.17 14.14 25.98
N PRO A 427 -2.62 14.24 27.25
CA PRO A 427 -3.98 14.68 27.57
C PRO A 427 -4.40 16.02 26.94
N ALA A 428 -3.46 16.95 26.72
CA ALA A 428 -3.71 18.24 26.10
C ALA A 428 -4.09 18.13 24.61
N ASP A 429 -3.58 17.10 23.92
CA ASP A 429 -3.64 16.95 22.46
C ASP A 429 -4.66 15.90 22.01
N ARG A 430 -5.41 15.28 22.94
CA ARG A 430 -6.36 14.19 22.64
C ARG A 430 -7.47 14.56 21.65
N GLY A 431 -7.67 15.84 21.35
CA GLY A 431 -8.61 16.32 20.33
C GLY A 431 -7.96 16.71 18.99
N VAL A 432 -6.64 16.60 18.86
CA VAL A 432 -5.90 16.98 17.65
C VAL A 432 -5.55 15.72 16.87
N PHE A 433 -5.98 15.69 15.61
CA PHE A 433 -5.75 14.57 14.69
C PHE A 433 -5.04 15.10 13.46
N TYR A 434 -4.15 14.29 12.91
CA TYR A 434 -3.40 14.59 11.69
C TYR A 434 -3.96 13.79 10.53
N ASP A 435 -4.21 14.43 9.40
CA ASP A 435 -4.85 13.78 8.25
C ASP A 435 -3.99 12.70 7.59
N GLY A 436 -2.67 12.71 7.82
CA GLY A 436 -1.72 11.69 7.41
C GLY A 436 -1.58 10.51 8.37
N ASP A 437 -2.27 10.49 9.51
CA ASP A 437 -2.06 9.50 10.57
C ASP A 437 -3.28 8.58 10.80
N SER A 438 -3.07 7.48 11.53
CA SER A 438 -4.16 6.68 12.14
C SER A 438 -4.09 6.68 13.67
N TYR A 439 -5.25 6.56 14.32
CA TYR A 439 -5.36 6.59 15.78
C TYR A 439 -6.26 5.47 16.30
N VAL A 440 -6.01 5.03 17.53
CA VAL A 440 -6.89 4.18 18.32
C VAL A 440 -7.36 4.99 19.53
N VAL A 441 -8.66 5.05 19.75
CA VAL A 441 -9.30 5.79 20.83
C VAL A 441 -10.16 4.85 21.65
N LEU A 442 -9.90 4.72 22.94
CA LEU A 442 -10.70 3.94 23.87
C LEU A 442 -11.46 4.87 24.81
N HIS A 443 -12.78 4.76 24.81
CA HIS A 443 -13.65 5.38 25.80
C HIS A 443 -14.18 4.30 26.76
N SER A 444 -13.89 4.45 28.05
CA SER A 444 -14.37 3.54 29.10
C SER A 444 -15.31 4.28 30.04
N TYR A 445 -16.49 3.71 30.31
CA TYR A 445 -17.53 4.31 31.16
C TYR A 445 -18.13 3.28 32.11
N ARG A 446 -18.79 3.73 33.19
CA ARG A 446 -19.41 2.83 34.17
C ARG A 446 -20.76 2.32 33.66
N LEU A 447 -21.02 1.01 33.80
CA LEU A 447 -22.30 0.37 33.52
C LEU A 447 -23.09 0.17 34.82
N GLY A 448 -24.33 0.66 34.86
CA GLY A 448 -25.25 0.51 35.99
C GLY A 448 -25.15 1.61 37.07
N PRO A 449 -26.12 1.67 38.00
CA PRO A 449 -26.08 2.60 39.12
C PRO A 449 -24.87 2.32 40.03
N ALA A 450 -24.26 3.38 40.58
CA ALA A 450 -23.14 3.28 41.50
C ALA A 450 -23.58 2.64 42.82
N ASP A 451 -23.56 1.31 42.90
CA ASP A 451 -23.83 0.60 44.14
C ASP A 451 -22.55 0.56 44.97
N GLU A 452 -22.32 1.61 45.75
CA GLU A 452 -21.14 1.80 46.62
C GLU A 452 -21.05 0.73 47.73
N SER A 453 -22.04 -0.16 47.86
CA SER A 453 -22.15 -1.20 48.88
C SER A 453 -21.60 -2.57 48.44
N SER A 454 -21.26 -2.75 47.16
CA SER A 454 -20.75 -4.01 46.59
C SER A 454 -19.22 -4.07 46.60
N ALA A 455 -18.64 -5.14 47.16
CA ALA A 455 -17.20 -5.42 47.09
C ALA A 455 -16.70 -5.83 45.68
N GLN A 456 -17.61 -5.91 44.69
CA GLN A 456 -17.28 -6.20 43.30
C GLN A 456 -16.84 -4.93 42.57
N ALA A 457 -15.76 -5.01 41.77
CA ALA A 457 -15.28 -3.90 40.94
C ALA A 457 -16.40 -3.38 40.00
N PRO A 458 -16.50 -2.06 39.75
CA PRO A 458 -17.53 -1.49 38.90
C PRO A 458 -17.44 -2.09 37.49
N ARG A 459 -18.58 -2.53 36.94
CA ARG A 459 -18.65 -3.05 35.57
C ARG A 459 -18.42 -1.89 34.61
N LEU A 460 -17.45 -2.01 33.72
CA LEU A 460 -17.15 -0.99 32.72
C LEU A 460 -17.68 -1.40 31.34
N GLY A 461 -18.19 -0.41 30.62
CA GLY A 461 -18.46 -0.49 29.18
C GLY A 461 -17.31 0.17 28.43
N HIS A 462 -16.98 -0.37 27.27
CA HIS A 462 -15.84 0.06 26.47
C HIS A 462 -16.26 0.30 25.02
N GLU A 463 -15.83 1.41 24.45
CA GLU A 463 -15.96 1.72 23.02
C GLU A 463 -14.57 2.02 22.46
N ILE A 464 -14.14 1.25 21.46
CA ILE A 464 -12.88 1.46 20.74
C ILE A 464 -13.20 2.05 19.37
N PHE A 465 -12.66 3.23 19.09
CA PHE A 465 -12.75 3.89 17.81
C PHE A 465 -11.37 3.88 17.16
N PHE A 466 -11.24 3.32 15.97
CA PHE A 466 -10.04 3.52 15.18
C PHE A 466 -10.30 4.52 14.07
N TRP A 467 -9.55 5.61 14.10
CA TRP A 467 -9.70 6.74 13.21
C TRP A 467 -8.65 6.66 12.11
N LEU A 468 -9.10 6.84 10.87
CA LEU A 468 -8.27 6.84 9.67
C LEU A 468 -8.27 8.24 9.03
N GLY A 469 -7.10 8.85 9.00
CA GLY A 469 -6.88 10.13 8.30
C GLY A 469 -7.10 10.00 6.81
N ALA A 470 -7.44 11.11 6.14
CA ALA A 470 -7.70 11.12 4.71
C ALA A 470 -6.47 10.72 3.86
N HIS A 471 -5.27 10.91 4.40
CA HIS A 471 -3.97 10.64 3.79
C HIS A 471 -3.16 9.59 4.57
N THR A 472 -3.79 8.87 5.51
CA THR A 472 -3.09 7.84 6.30
C THR A 472 -2.53 6.72 5.43
N SER A 473 -1.36 6.24 5.83
CA SER A 473 -0.63 5.17 5.16
C SER A 473 -1.29 3.79 5.41
N GLN A 474 -1.02 2.81 4.55
CA GLN A 474 -1.65 1.50 4.66
C GLN A 474 -1.16 0.72 5.91
N ASP A 475 0.09 0.92 6.32
CA ASP A 475 0.66 0.40 7.56
C ASP A 475 -0.11 0.91 8.76
N GLU A 476 -0.30 2.23 8.83
CA GLU A 476 -0.97 2.84 9.97
C GLU A 476 -2.43 2.40 10.05
N ALA A 477 -3.14 2.41 8.92
CA ALA A 477 -4.53 1.95 8.86
C ALA A 477 -4.66 0.47 9.23
N GLY A 478 -3.74 -0.37 8.75
CA GLY A 478 -3.67 -1.79 9.07
C GLY A 478 -3.34 -2.03 10.54
N THR A 479 -2.41 -1.25 11.10
CA THR A 479 -2.00 -1.32 12.51
C THR A 479 -3.14 -0.87 13.43
N ALA A 480 -3.83 0.22 13.11
CA ALA A 480 -4.97 0.70 13.90
C ALA A 480 -6.10 -0.35 13.95
N ALA A 481 -6.40 -0.98 12.81
CA ALA A 481 -7.38 -2.07 12.75
C ALA A 481 -6.93 -3.30 13.54
N TYR A 482 -5.67 -3.75 13.37
CA TYR A 482 -5.10 -4.88 14.10
C TYR A 482 -5.09 -4.64 15.61
N LYS A 483 -4.58 -3.48 16.05
CA LYS A 483 -4.49 -3.08 17.46
C LYS A 483 -5.85 -2.89 18.12
N THR A 484 -6.88 -2.52 17.36
CA THR A 484 -8.27 -2.50 17.86
C THR A 484 -8.76 -3.88 18.26
N VAL A 485 -8.48 -4.90 17.43
CA VAL A 485 -8.83 -6.29 17.75
C VAL A 485 -8.03 -6.80 18.94
N GLU A 486 -6.73 -6.48 18.99
CA GLU A 486 -5.85 -6.86 20.12
C GLU A 486 -6.31 -6.21 21.43
N LEU A 487 -6.71 -4.93 21.41
CA LEU A 487 -7.25 -4.22 22.56
C LEU A 487 -8.61 -4.77 23.01
N ASP A 488 -9.51 -5.12 22.10
CA ASP A 488 -10.78 -5.76 22.46
C ASP A 488 -10.54 -7.13 23.10
N GLU A 489 -9.59 -7.92 22.59
CA GLU A 489 -9.19 -9.18 23.22
C GLU A 489 -8.67 -8.96 24.65
N PHE A 490 -7.84 -7.94 24.88
CA PHE A 490 -7.42 -7.53 26.22
C PHE A 490 -8.59 -7.16 27.14
N LEU A 491 -9.63 -6.55 26.57
CA LEU A 491 -10.90 -6.23 27.25
C LEU A 491 -11.88 -7.42 27.28
N ARG A 492 -11.44 -8.62 26.87
CA ARG A 492 -12.19 -9.88 26.87
C ARG A 492 -13.42 -9.86 25.94
N GLY A 493 -13.32 -9.13 24.83
CA GLY A 493 -14.39 -8.99 23.85
C GLY A 493 -15.59 -8.19 24.37
N ALA A 494 -15.36 -7.30 25.33
CA ALA A 494 -16.38 -6.46 25.96
C ALA A 494 -16.53 -5.10 25.27
N ALA A 495 -15.67 -4.76 24.31
CA ALA A 495 -15.68 -3.45 23.68
C ALA A 495 -16.51 -3.43 22.40
N THR A 496 -17.27 -2.35 22.22
CA THR A 496 -17.87 -2.01 20.93
C THR A 496 -16.77 -1.42 20.04
N GLN A 497 -16.60 -1.95 18.83
CA GLN A 497 -15.57 -1.49 17.89
C GLN A 497 -16.19 -0.60 16.82
N HIS A 498 -15.63 0.59 16.61
CA HIS A 498 -16.08 1.61 15.66
C HIS A 498 -14.98 1.91 14.64
N ARG A 499 -15.34 1.85 13.35
CA ARG A 499 -14.47 2.34 12.27
C ARG A 499 -14.80 3.79 11.94
N GLU A 500 -13.87 4.70 12.19
CA GLU A 500 -14.04 6.13 11.97
C GLU A 500 -13.19 6.61 10.80
N LEU A 501 -13.82 7.22 9.80
CA LEU A 501 -13.13 7.86 8.68
C LEU A 501 -13.12 9.36 8.89
N GLN A 502 -12.00 10.05 8.61
CA GLN A 502 -11.94 11.51 8.68
C GLN A 502 -13.09 12.21 7.92
N ALA A 503 -13.49 11.66 6.77
CA ALA A 503 -14.54 12.23 5.93
C ALA A 503 -15.96 12.11 6.54
N SER A 504 -16.18 11.18 7.47
CA SER A 504 -17.50 10.88 8.02
C SER A 504 -17.44 10.18 9.39
N PRO A 505 -16.88 10.81 10.45
CA PRO A 505 -16.89 10.24 11.79
C PRO A 505 -18.31 10.23 12.40
N SER A 506 -18.54 9.27 13.29
CA SER A 506 -19.81 9.04 13.97
C SER A 506 -20.11 10.12 15.03
N ALA A 507 -21.40 10.33 15.32
CA ALA A 507 -21.82 11.21 16.41
C ALA A 507 -21.29 10.76 17.78
N ALA A 508 -21.12 9.45 17.97
CA ALA A 508 -20.52 8.87 19.17
C ALA A 508 -19.06 9.30 19.32
N PHE A 509 -18.26 9.21 18.26
CA PHE A 509 -16.87 9.65 18.26
C PHE A 509 -16.73 11.16 18.53
N LEU A 510 -17.56 11.98 17.88
CA LEU A 510 -17.56 13.43 18.08
C LEU A 510 -17.95 13.82 19.51
N GLY A 511 -18.85 13.06 20.12
CA GLY A 511 -19.28 13.25 21.51
C GLY A 511 -18.17 13.04 22.55
N LEU A 512 -17.08 12.34 22.20
CA LEU A 512 -15.96 12.06 23.10
C LEU A 512 -15.14 13.31 23.46
N PHE A 513 -15.25 14.39 22.68
CA PHE A 513 -14.44 15.60 22.84
C PHE A 513 -15.30 16.79 23.31
N PRO A 514 -15.85 16.74 24.55
CA PRO A 514 -16.72 17.79 25.06
C PRO A 514 -15.96 19.13 25.13
N ARG A 515 -16.63 20.21 24.69
CA ARG A 515 -16.09 21.57 24.40
C ARG A 515 -15.50 21.79 22.99
N GLN A 516 -15.89 20.99 22.00
CA GLN A 516 -15.68 21.29 20.56
C GLN A 516 -14.20 21.24 20.11
N ARG A 517 -13.42 20.29 20.64
CA ARG A 517 -11.95 20.26 20.46
C ARG A 517 -11.42 19.45 19.29
N LEU A 518 -12.27 18.85 18.45
CA LEU A 518 -11.77 18.10 17.28
C LEU A 518 -11.12 19.06 16.28
N THR A 519 -9.81 18.90 16.13
CA THR A 519 -8.97 19.72 15.27
C THR A 519 -8.22 18.80 14.33
N ILE A 520 -8.40 18.99 13.02
CA ILE A 520 -7.69 18.23 12.00
C ILE A 520 -6.58 19.11 11.42
N ARG A 521 -5.34 18.65 11.52
CA ARG A 521 -4.13 19.28 11.01
C ARG A 521 -3.65 18.53 9.78
N ARG A 522 -2.95 19.24 8.89
CA ARG A 522 -2.24 18.59 7.79
C ARG A 522 -0.94 17.97 8.27
N GLY A 523 -0.54 16.88 7.62
CA GLY A 523 0.71 16.18 7.90
C GLY A 523 0.47 14.95 8.76
N GLY A 524 1.52 14.45 9.38
CA GLY A 524 1.51 13.21 10.15
C GLY A 524 2.90 12.80 10.59
N VAL A 525 3.02 11.66 11.26
CA VAL A 525 4.29 11.01 11.56
C VAL A 525 4.82 10.23 10.36
N ALA A 526 6.11 9.94 10.39
CA ALA A 526 6.71 9.04 9.40
C ALA A 526 6.07 7.66 9.51
N THR A 527 5.82 7.04 8.35
CA THR A 527 5.16 5.74 8.29
C THR A 527 6.16 4.63 8.65
N GLY A 528 5.68 3.56 9.29
CA GLY A 528 6.49 2.37 9.61
C GLY A 528 7.02 1.63 8.37
N PHE A 529 6.44 1.87 7.19
CA PHE A 529 6.94 1.37 5.91
C PHE A 529 8.10 2.19 5.30
N ARG A 530 8.46 3.39 5.83
CA ARG A 530 9.65 4.16 5.42
C ARG A 530 9.97 5.36 6.35
N HIS A 531 11.26 5.57 6.65
CA HIS A 531 11.75 6.82 7.25
C HIS A 531 11.47 8.01 6.30
N VAL A 532 10.72 9.00 6.80
CA VAL A 532 10.56 10.34 6.22
C VAL A 532 11.16 11.30 7.24
N ASP A 533 12.01 12.21 6.79
CA ASP A 533 12.66 13.19 7.65
C ASP A 533 11.64 13.84 8.58
N VAL A 534 11.93 13.84 9.88
CA VAL A 534 11.10 14.46 10.91
C VAL A 534 10.87 15.92 10.51
N GLU A 535 9.69 16.21 9.96
CA GLU A 535 9.21 17.57 9.59
C GLU A 535 8.88 18.40 10.85
N GLY A 536 9.73 18.30 11.87
CA GLY A 536 9.71 19.15 13.07
C GLY A 536 10.88 20.14 13.14
N GLU A 537 11.93 19.97 12.32
CA GLU A 537 13.15 20.80 12.41
C GLU A 537 13.48 21.61 11.14
N ARG A 538 12.87 21.31 9.98
CA ARG A 538 13.07 22.05 8.72
C ARG A 538 12.46 23.46 8.72
N ASP A 539 11.49 23.71 9.59
CA ASP A 539 10.79 25.01 9.72
C ASP A 539 11.62 26.12 10.38
N LYS A 540 12.89 25.86 10.73
CA LYS A 540 13.78 26.88 11.31
C LYS A 540 14.66 27.60 10.27
N ALA A 541 14.67 27.17 9.01
CA ALA A 541 15.56 27.73 7.97
C ALA A 541 14.85 28.33 6.75
N VAL A 542 13.57 28.03 6.54
CA VAL A 542 12.72 28.67 5.51
C VAL A 542 11.60 29.38 6.26
N GLY A 543 11.34 30.65 5.94
CA GLY A 543 10.29 31.42 6.63
C GLY A 543 8.99 30.62 6.70
N ARG A 544 8.43 30.48 7.91
CA ARG A 544 7.20 29.73 8.21
C ARG A 544 6.14 30.03 7.13
N ALA A 545 5.55 29.00 6.53
CA ALA A 545 4.45 29.18 5.59
C ALA A 545 3.17 29.61 6.35
N PRO A 546 2.24 30.37 5.73
CA PRO A 546 0.99 30.73 6.38
C PRO A 546 0.09 29.49 6.62
N THR A 547 -0.51 29.40 7.80
CA THR A 547 -1.46 28.33 8.14
C THR A 547 -2.88 28.87 8.10
N LEU A 548 -3.78 28.21 7.35
CA LEU A 548 -5.19 28.59 7.27
C LEU A 548 -6.09 27.49 7.86
N LEU A 549 -6.85 27.84 8.91
CA LEU A 549 -7.80 26.95 9.56
C LEU A 549 -9.23 27.37 9.23
N ARG A 550 -10.04 26.45 8.71
CA ARG A 550 -11.49 26.62 8.50
C ARG A 550 -12.25 26.10 9.73
N VAL A 551 -13.14 26.92 10.26
CA VAL A 551 -13.99 26.64 11.43
C VAL A 551 -15.43 26.61 10.97
N PHE A 552 -16.06 25.44 11.04
CA PHE A 552 -17.40 25.23 10.50
C PHE A 552 -18.20 24.22 11.33
N ARG A 553 -19.53 24.33 11.29
CA ARG A 553 -20.46 23.38 11.90
C ARG A 553 -20.78 22.23 10.96
N GLN A 554 -20.75 21.01 11.46
CA GLN A 554 -21.20 19.85 10.69
C GLN A 554 -22.72 19.90 10.41
N PRO A 555 -23.17 19.65 9.18
CA PRO A 555 -24.58 19.47 8.88
C PRO A 555 -25.16 18.22 9.55
N GLY A 556 -26.36 18.32 10.13
CA GLY A 556 -27.09 17.18 10.69
C GLY A 556 -26.85 16.84 12.17
N VAL A 557 -26.00 17.58 12.88
CA VAL A 557 -25.78 17.44 14.34
C VAL A 557 -26.64 18.47 15.10
N ALA A 558 -27.19 18.09 16.26
CA ALA A 558 -28.06 18.92 17.09
C ALA A 558 -27.40 20.27 17.51
N ALA A 559 -28.22 21.24 17.93
CA ALA A 559 -27.86 22.65 18.12
C ALA A 559 -26.72 22.92 19.13
N ASP A 560 -26.31 21.91 19.88
CA ASP A 560 -25.51 21.97 21.10
C ASP A 560 -24.05 21.52 20.89
N GLY A 561 -23.71 20.89 19.75
CA GLY A 561 -22.37 20.34 19.48
C GLY A 561 -22.04 20.20 17.99
N GLY A 562 -20.74 20.18 17.64
CA GLY A 562 -20.26 19.82 16.29
C GLY A 562 -19.54 20.90 15.47
N VAL A 563 -18.87 21.88 16.11
CA VAL A 563 -17.94 22.79 15.39
C VAL A 563 -16.59 22.09 15.25
N VAL A 564 -16.12 21.98 14.01
CA VAL A 564 -14.85 21.34 13.63
C VAL A 564 -13.88 22.42 13.16
N VAL A 565 -12.60 22.23 13.49
CA VAL A 565 -11.49 23.05 12.99
C VAL A 565 -10.68 22.19 12.04
N HIS A 566 -10.55 22.61 10.78
CA HIS A 566 -9.85 21.85 9.74
C HIS A 566 -8.82 22.73 9.03
N GLU A 567 -7.60 22.24 8.92
CA GLU A 567 -6.55 22.93 8.17
C GLU A 567 -6.75 22.78 6.65
N VAL A 568 -6.94 23.91 5.98
CA VAL A 568 -7.17 24.01 4.54
C VAL A 568 -5.99 24.67 3.85
N GLU A 569 -5.92 24.55 2.53
CA GLU A 569 -4.90 25.24 1.75
C GLU A 569 -4.96 26.76 2.00
N ALA A 570 -3.82 27.39 2.28
CA ALA A 570 -3.70 28.83 2.52
C ALA A 570 -3.83 29.62 1.20
N SER A 571 -5.03 29.58 0.62
CA SER A 571 -5.42 30.18 -0.64
C SER A 571 -6.80 30.81 -0.50
N TRP A 572 -7.04 31.92 -1.22
CA TRP A 572 -8.33 32.60 -1.17
C TRP A 572 -9.48 31.73 -1.72
N HIS A 573 -9.17 30.71 -2.53
CA HIS A 573 -10.12 29.71 -3.03
C HIS A 573 -10.69 28.80 -1.93
N SER A 574 -10.03 28.74 -0.77
CA SER A 574 -10.50 27.97 0.39
C SER A 574 -11.58 28.71 1.18
N LEU A 575 -11.75 30.02 0.97
CA LEU A 575 -12.71 30.84 1.70
C LEU A 575 -14.15 30.48 1.32
N ASP A 576 -15.05 30.63 2.28
CA ASP A 576 -16.49 30.42 2.10
C ASP A 576 -17.27 31.41 2.96
N ASP A 577 -18.29 32.04 2.36
CA ASP A 577 -19.15 33.01 3.07
C ASP A 577 -19.86 32.40 4.29
N GLY A 578 -20.04 31.08 4.33
CA GLY A 578 -20.75 30.35 5.38
C GLY A 578 -19.95 30.06 6.64
N ASP A 579 -18.63 30.23 6.63
CA ASP A 579 -17.74 29.71 7.68
C ASP A 579 -16.80 30.79 8.24
N VAL A 580 -16.05 30.45 9.30
CA VAL A 580 -15.02 31.33 9.88
C VAL A 580 -13.64 30.76 9.58
N PHE A 581 -12.66 31.61 9.28
CA PHE A 581 -11.30 31.19 8.96
C PHE A 581 -10.30 31.86 9.89
N VAL A 582 -9.33 31.10 10.41
CA VAL A 582 -8.24 31.59 11.24
C VAL A 582 -6.93 31.44 10.46
N LEU A 583 -6.33 32.56 10.06
CA LEU A 583 -5.07 32.62 9.33
C LEU A 583 -3.95 33.04 10.28
N ASP A 584 -2.97 32.16 10.48
CA ASP A 584 -1.69 32.50 11.09
C ASP A 584 -0.76 33.02 10.00
N SER A 585 -0.52 34.34 10.02
CA SER A 585 0.28 35.03 9.02
C SER A 585 1.67 35.35 9.58
N PRO A 586 2.71 34.60 9.16
CA PRO A 586 4.09 34.88 9.56
C PRO A 586 4.66 36.15 8.91
N ALA A 587 4.07 36.63 7.80
CA ALA A 587 4.53 37.83 7.09
C ALA A 587 4.37 39.12 7.91
N ASP A 588 3.34 39.19 8.75
CA ASP A 588 3.02 40.34 9.60
C ASP A 588 2.78 39.95 11.07
N ALA A 589 3.21 38.74 11.45
CA ALA A 589 3.16 38.19 12.80
C ALA A 589 1.80 38.41 13.48
N THR A 590 0.71 38.22 12.73
CA THR A 590 -0.66 38.49 13.20
C THR A 590 -1.55 37.29 12.91
N VAL A 591 -2.40 36.94 13.88
CA VAL A 591 -3.46 35.95 13.69
C VAL A 591 -4.73 36.68 13.24
N TYR A 592 -5.23 36.34 12.05
CA TYR A 592 -6.45 36.91 11.49
C TYR A 592 -7.63 35.96 11.68
N VAL A 593 -8.74 36.45 12.21
CA VAL A 593 -10.04 35.75 12.21
C VAL A 593 -10.93 36.40 11.17
N TRP A 594 -11.04 35.76 10.01
CA TRP A 594 -11.90 36.20 8.92
C TRP A 594 -13.30 35.57 9.07
N GLN A 595 -14.34 36.41 9.17
CA GLN A 595 -15.71 35.95 9.37
C GLN A 595 -16.52 36.11 8.08
N GLY A 596 -16.97 35.00 7.50
CA GLY A 596 -17.87 35.00 6.35
C GLY A 596 -19.24 35.60 6.70
N ARG A 597 -19.95 36.12 5.69
CA ARG A 597 -21.27 36.76 5.84
C ARG A 597 -22.34 35.92 6.55
N ARG A 598 -22.30 34.59 6.38
CA ARG A 598 -23.32 33.64 6.83
C ARG A 598 -22.83 32.72 7.95
N CYS A 599 -21.68 32.99 8.55
CA CYS A 599 -21.17 32.18 9.65
C CYS A 599 -21.98 32.34 10.95
N SER A 600 -22.02 31.27 11.73
CA SER A 600 -22.80 31.14 12.96
C SER A 600 -22.04 31.67 14.19
N PRO A 601 -22.75 32.11 15.25
CA PRO A 601 -22.12 32.55 16.50
C PRO A 601 -21.21 31.52 17.15
N MET A 602 -21.53 30.23 17.01
CA MET A 602 -20.72 29.12 17.56
C MET A 602 -19.38 28.97 16.81
N GLU A 603 -19.36 29.13 15.49
CA GLU A 603 -18.12 29.12 14.71
C GLU A 603 -17.24 30.32 15.07
N LYS A 604 -17.83 31.50 15.29
CA LYS A 604 -17.10 32.70 15.74
C LYS A 604 -16.47 32.50 17.12
N ALA A 605 -17.23 31.96 18.07
CA ALA A 605 -16.73 31.67 19.42
C ALA A 605 -15.57 30.67 19.35
N ARG A 606 -15.72 29.60 18.57
CA ARG A 606 -14.67 28.60 18.42
C ARG A 606 -13.43 29.15 17.73
N ALA A 607 -13.60 29.97 16.70
CA ALA A 607 -12.49 30.61 16.01
C ALA A 607 -11.70 31.57 16.93
N ALA A 608 -12.37 32.23 17.88
CA ALA A 608 -11.71 33.05 18.89
C ALA A 608 -10.82 32.20 19.82
N ASP A 609 -11.32 31.05 20.29
CA ASP A 609 -10.52 30.10 21.07
C ASP A 609 -9.30 29.61 20.27
N VAL A 610 -9.51 29.22 19.01
CA VAL A 610 -8.43 28.76 18.11
C VAL A 610 -7.39 29.86 17.88
N ALA A 611 -7.82 31.10 17.66
CA ALA A 611 -6.91 32.22 17.48
C ALA A 611 -6.07 32.47 18.74
N GLN A 612 -6.67 32.33 19.92
CA GLN A 612 -5.97 32.44 21.19
C GLN A 612 -4.95 31.31 21.38
N ASP A 613 -5.31 30.07 21.01
CA ASP A 613 -4.42 28.90 21.09
C ASP A 613 -3.23 29.02 20.13
N LEU A 614 -3.37 29.70 18.99
CA LEU A 614 -2.29 29.93 18.02
C LEU A 614 -1.29 31.02 18.44
N LEU A 615 -1.59 31.81 19.48
CA LEU A 615 -0.71 32.90 19.90
C LEU A 615 0.61 32.39 20.50
N THR A 616 1.67 32.45 19.69
CA THR A 616 3.06 32.38 20.14
C THR A 616 3.62 33.77 20.53
N PRO A 617 4.76 33.83 21.25
CA PRO A 617 5.46 35.10 21.53
C PRO A 617 5.82 35.91 20.27
N ALA A 618 5.99 35.25 19.12
CA ALA A 618 6.31 35.89 17.85
C ALA A 618 5.18 36.83 17.38
N HIS A 619 3.93 36.53 17.74
CA HIS A 619 2.78 37.34 17.33
C HIS A 619 2.60 38.63 18.15
N ALA A 620 3.37 38.81 19.23
CA ALA A 620 3.21 39.93 20.17
C ALA A 620 1.75 40.14 20.67
N GLY A 621 0.95 39.07 20.71
CA GLY A 621 -0.48 39.13 21.07
C GLY A 621 -1.41 39.76 20.02
N SER A 622 -0.94 39.96 18.78
CA SER A 622 -1.72 40.58 17.70
C SER A 622 -2.74 39.60 17.12
N VAL A 623 -4.02 39.80 17.48
CA VAL A 623 -5.17 39.12 16.86
C VAL A 623 -6.06 40.17 16.20
N GLN A 624 -6.44 39.96 14.95
CA GLN A 624 -7.37 40.83 14.21
C GLN A 624 -8.58 40.05 13.74
N VAL A 625 -9.76 40.44 14.24
CA VAL A 625 -11.04 39.90 13.78
C VAL A 625 -11.58 40.83 12.70
N LEU A 626 -11.88 40.27 11.52
CA LEU A 626 -12.31 41.00 10.34
C LEU A 626 -13.55 40.32 9.75
N ALA A 627 -14.70 41.01 9.76
CA ALA A 627 -15.86 40.55 9.02
C ALA A 627 -15.66 40.81 7.51
N GLN A 628 -16.13 39.90 6.64
CA GLN A 628 -15.97 39.98 5.18
C GLN A 628 -16.34 41.34 4.58
N ASP A 629 -17.37 42.01 5.13
CA ASP A 629 -17.86 43.29 4.62
C ASP A 629 -17.07 44.52 5.15
N GLU A 630 -16.09 44.31 6.02
CA GLU A 630 -15.18 45.39 6.44
C GLU A 630 -14.17 45.71 5.34
N GLY A 631 -13.91 47.00 5.12
CA GLY A 631 -12.89 47.44 4.14
C GLY A 631 -11.49 46.89 4.40
N ARG A 632 -11.19 46.45 5.63
CA ARG A 632 -9.91 45.83 6.00
C ARG A 632 -9.84 44.32 5.74
N ALA A 633 -10.97 43.65 5.48
CA ALA A 633 -11.02 42.20 5.23
C ALA A 633 -10.28 41.79 3.94
N GLY A 634 -10.17 42.70 2.98
CA GLY A 634 -9.35 42.50 1.77
C GLY A 634 -7.86 42.29 2.04
N ARG A 635 -7.39 42.56 3.27
CA ARG A 635 -6.03 42.18 3.69
C ARG A 635 -5.86 40.66 3.77
N VAL A 636 -6.84 39.94 4.33
CA VAL A 636 -6.78 38.47 4.43
C VAL A 636 -6.79 37.83 3.05
N VAL A 637 -7.64 38.33 2.15
CA VAL A 637 -7.73 37.84 0.76
C VAL A 637 -6.39 38.01 0.03
N ARG A 638 -5.72 39.15 0.19
CA ARG A 638 -4.39 39.40 -0.38
C ARG A 638 -3.29 38.52 0.21
N LEU A 639 -3.30 38.32 1.54
CA LEU A 639 -2.36 37.41 2.21
C LEU A 639 -2.51 35.96 1.71
N LEU A 640 -3.70 35.58 1.25
CA LEU A 640 -3.99 34.29 0.64
C LEU A 640 -3.84 34.29 -0.89
N GLY A 641 -3.20 35.31 -1.48
CA GLY A 641 -2.89 35.38 -2.91
C GLY A 641 -4.00 35.89 -3.82
N GLY A 642 -5.04 36.53 -3.27
CA GLY A 642 -6.12 37.17 -4.06
C GLY A 642 -5.83 38.62 -4.45
N GLU A 643 -6.53 39.12 -5.47
CA GLU A 643 -6.40 40.50 -5.99
C GLU A 643 -7.50 41.44 -5.45
N ASP A 644 -7.27 42.75 -5.53
CA ASP A 644 -8.21 43.79 -5.04
C ASP A 644 -9.60 43.73 -5.72
N SER A 645 -9.68 43.19 -6.93
CA SER A 645 -10.93 42.95 -7.68
C SER A 645 -11.86 41.94 -7.00
N GLN A 646 -11.35 41.11 -6.10
CA GLN A 646 -12.11 40.10 -5.36
C GLN A 646 -12.64 40.63 -4.02
N GLN A 647 -12.40 41.91 -3.71
CA GLN A 647 -12.90 42.52 -2.49
C GLN A 647 -14.44 42.64 -2.53
N GLY A 648 -15.12 41.97 -1.61
CA GLY A 648 -16.59 41.98 -1.52
C GLY A 648 -17.30 40.94 -2.41
N GLN A 649 -16.55 40.11 -3.14
CA GLN A 649 -17.10 38.94 -3.84
C GLN A 649 -17.70 37.94 -2.84
N ALA A 650 -18.70 37.17 -3.28
CA ALA A 650 -19.14 35.98 -2.55
C ALA A 650 -18.12 34.85 -2.75
N PHE A 651 -17.66 34.26 -1.66
CA PHE A 651 -16.76 33.11 -1.65
C PHE A 651 -17.58 31.83 -1.44
N SER A 652 -17.20 30.79 -2.18
CA SER A 652 -17.86 29.48 -2.13
C SER A 652 -16.81 28.39 -2.27
N SER A 653 -16.61 27.62 -1.22
CA SER A 653 -15.66 26.52 -1.19
C SER A 653 -16.28 25.32 -0.51
N ALA A 654 -16.27 24.16 -1.17
CA ALA A 654 -16.81 22.93 -0.61
C ALA A 654 -16.11 22.59 0.71
N ARG A 655 -16.87 22.16 1.72
CA ARG A 655 -16.28 21.76 3.00
C ARG A 655 -15.42 20.51 2.80
N PRO A 656 -14.30 20.36 3.55
CA PRO A 656 -13.46 19.14 3.53
C PRO A 656 -14.19 17.88 4.01
N TRP A 657 -15.40 18.06 4.54
CA TRP A 657 -16.36 17.04 4.89
C TRP A 657 -17.43 17.02 3.81
N ALA A 658 -17.60 15.89 3.12
CA ALA A 658 -18.69 15.72 2.19
C ALA A 658 -20.02 15.71 2.97
N ALA A 659 -20.60 16.88 3.20
CA ALA A 659 -22.04 16.95 3.08
C ALA A 659 -22.30 16.79 1.59
N ALA A 660 -23.07 15.77 1.23
CA ALA A 660 -23.60 15.54 -0.11
C ALA A 660 -23.62 16.83 -0.92
N ALA A 661 -22.61 17.02 -1.78
CA ALA A 661 -22.72 17.97 -2.87
C ALA A 661 -23.88 17.41 -3.68
N HIS A 662 -25.03 18.07 -3.53
CA HIS A 662 -26.13 17.93 -4.45
C HIS A 662 -25.54 18.22 -5.82
N ASP A 663 -25.41 17.19 -6.66
CA ASP A 663 -25.04 17.38 -8.05
C ASP A 663 -26.11 18.31 -8.65
N PRO A 664 -25.75 19.49 -9.18
CA PRO A 664 -26.72 20.38 -9.81
C PRO A 664 -27.44 19.74 -11.01
N GLN A 665 -26.95 18.60 -11.50
CA GLN A 665 -27.57 17.83 -12.58
C GLN A 665 -28.56 16.75 -12.13
N ASP A 666 -28.70 16.49 -10.83
CA ASP A 666 -29.63 15.48 -10.30
C ASP A 666 -30.83 16.12 -9.58
N SER A 667 -31.63 16.87 -10.35
CA SER A 667 -32.79 17.63 -9.88
C SER A 667 -34.02 16.78 -9.50
N ASN A 668 -33.84 15.48 -9.27
CA ASN A 668 -34.91 14.53 -8.95
C ASN A 668 -34.69 13.70 -7.66
N ALA A 669 -33.66 13.97 -6.86
CA ALA A 669 -33.53 13.33 -5.55
C ALA A 669 -34.44 14.01 -4.51
N PRO A 670 -35.43 13.32 -3.91
CA PRO A 670 -36.35 13.92 -2.97
C PRO A 670 -35.64 14.35 -1.68
N ALA A 671 -36.02 15.54 -1.18
CA ALA A 671 -35.62 16.04 0.11
C ALA A 671 -36.11 15.10 1.24
N SER A 672 -35.18 14.69 2.12
CA SER A 672 -35.42 14.05 3.42
C SER A 672 -36.50 12.94 3.48
N SER A 673 -36.30 11.81 2.78
CA SER A 673 -36.93 10.55 3.22
C SER A 673 -35.86 9.68 3.87
N ALA A 674 -35.97 9.46 5.19
CA ALA A 674 -35.13 8.50 5.91
C ALA A 674 -35.23 7.14 5.20
N TYR A 675 -34.08 6.52 4.88
CA TYR A 675 -34.10 5.16 4.36
C TYR A 675 -34.72 4.23 5.40
N PRO A 676 -35.51 3.23 4.99
CA PRO A 676 -36.07 2.28 5.94
C PRO A 676 -34.93 1.56 6.68
N GLN A 677 -35.14 1.29 7.97
CA GLN A 677 -34.21 0.50 8.76
C GLN A 677 -34.33 -0.97 8.34
N ARG A 678 -33.21 -1.67 8.21
CA ARG A 678 -33.17 -3.08 7.76
C ARG A 678 -32.40 -3.94 8.75
N LEU A 679 -33.02 -5.03 9.18
CA LEU A 679 -32.40 -6.07 9.99
C LEU A 679 -32.12 -7.30 9.11
N TRP A 680 -30.85 -7.68 9.03
CA TRP A 680 -30.38 -8.87 8.35
C TRP A 680 -29.82 -9.86 9.36
N ARG A 681 -29.84 -11.15 8.99
CA ARG A 681 -29.31 -12.23 9.81
C ARG A 681 -28.33 -13.06 9.01
N LEU A 682 -27.16 -13.26 9.60
CA LEU A 682 -26.12 -14.17 9.17
C LEU A 682 -26.20 -15.43 10.04
N SER A 683 -26.67 -16.53 9.44
CA SER A 683 -26.87 -17.79 10.16
C SER A 683 -26.34 -18.97 9.36
N ASP A 684 -25.73 -19.95 10.02
CA ASP A 684 -25.32 -21.23 9.43
C ASP A 684 -26.25 -22.40 9.76
N ALA A 685 -27.38 -22.14 10.44
CA ALA A 685 -28.35 -23.14 10.85
C ALA A 685 -28.92 -24.01 9.70
N SER A 686 -28.81 -23.54 8.46
CA SER A 686 -29.21 -24.28 7.25
C SER A 686 -28.20 -25.36 6.81
N GLY A 687 -27.03 -25.44 7.46
CA GLY A 687 -25.87 -26.25 7.04
C GLY A 687 -24.88 -25.51 6.14
N SER A 688 -25.18 -24.27 5.77
CA SER A 688 -24.28 -23.35 5.07
C SER A 688 -24.56 -21.90 5.50
N LEU A 689 -23.56 -21.04 5.43
CA LEU A 689 -23.70 -19.63 5.81
C LEU A 689 -24.70 -18.92 4.87
N ALA A 690 -25.80 -18.41 5.42
CA ALA A 690 -26.82 -17.65 4.71
C ALA A 690 -26.94 -16.23 5.29
N PHE A 691 -27.20 -15.25 4.42
CA PHE A 691 -27.39 -13.85 4.81
C PHE A 691 -28.73 -13.34 4.30
N ASP A 692 -29.72 -13.33 5.18
CA ASP A 692 -31.13 -13.13 4.84
C ASP A 692 -31.70 -11.86 5.49
N LEU A 693 -32.56 -11.15 4.77
CA LEU A 693 -33.32 -10.02 5.31
C LEU A 693 -34.39 -10.55 6.27
N VAL A 694 -34.28 -10.19 7.54
CA VAL A 694 -35.27 -10.55 8.58
C VAL A 694 -36.43 -9.57 8.56
N ARG A 695 -36.13 -8.28 8.47
CA ARG A 695 -37.15 -7.22 8.59
C ARG A 695 -36.71 -5.92 7.91
N GLU A 696 -37.66 -5.24 7.29
CA GLU A 696 -37.53 -3.84 6.86
C GLU A 696 -38.64 -3.04 7.57
N THR A 697 -38.28 -1.96 8.28
CA THR A 697 -39.21 -1.23 9.17
C THR A 697 -38.85 0.26 9.29
N THR A 698 -39.83 1.07 9.68
CA THR A 698 -39.65 2.46 10.12
C THR A 698 -39.99 2.66 11.60
N ALA A 699 -40.54 1.62 12.25
CA ALA A 699 -41.00 1.65 13.64
C ALA A 699 -39.91 1.32 14.68
N GLY A 700 -38.67 1.07 14.26
CA GLY A 700 -37.59 0.58 15.12
C GLY A 700 -37.70 -0.92 15.46
N THR A 701 -36.83 -1.37 16.35
CA THR A 701 -36.79 -2.71 16.95
C THR A 701 -36.30 -2.60 18.41
N SER A 702 -36.17 -3.71 19.12
CA SER A 702 -35.65 -3.73 20.49
C SER A 702 -34.61 -4.85 20.63
N VAL A 703 -33.74 -4.74 21.64
CA VAL A 703 -32.69 -5.76 21.89
C VAL A 703 -33.31 -7.14 22.15
N ASP A 704 -34.49 -7.19 22.78
CA ASP A 704 -35.18 -8.45 23.08
C ASP A 704 -35.68 -9.19 21.82
N GLU A 705 -35.73 -8.51 20.68
CA GLU A 705 -36.11 -9.09 19.38
C GLU A 705 -34.90 -9.62 18.58
N LEU A 706 -33.67 -9.41 19.07
CA LEU A 706 -32.45 -9.86 18.43
C LEU A 706 -32.17 -11.32 18.81
N ASP A 707 -32.11 -12.21 17.81
CA ASP A 707 -31.82 -13.62 18.04
C ASP A 707 -30.36 -13.83 18.48
N GLY A 708 -30.17 -14.15 19.76
CA GLY A 708 -28.87 -14.39 20.35
C GLY A 708 -28.13 -15.62 19.82
N GLN A 709 -28.73 -16.44 18.95
CA GLN A 709 -28.05 -17.59 18.33
C GLN A 709 -27.23 -17.24 17.08
N ASP A 710 -27.37 -16.03 16.52
CA ASP A 710 -26.78 -15.67 15.22
C ASP A 710 -26.05 -14.32 15.26
N VAL A 711 -25.41 -13.94 14.14
CA VAL A 711 -24.93 -12.57 13.91
C VAL A 711 -25.96 -11.77 13.13
N LEU A 712 -26.29 -10.56 13.59
CA LEU A 712 -27.28 -9.69 12.97
C LEU A 712 -26.63 -8.42 12.42
N LEU A 713 -27.16 -7.88 11.33
CA LEU A 713 -26.77 -6.59 10.77
C LEU A 713 -27.97 -5.65 10.75
N TRP A 714 -27.86 -4.52 11.44
CA TRP A 714 -28.86 -3.45 11.52
C TRP A 714 -28.38 -2.23 10.73
N ASP A 715 -29.06 -1.93 9.60
CA ASP A 715 -28.91 -0.68 8.87
C ASP A 715 -29.85 0.36 9.48
N ASP A 716 -29.28 1.36 10.15
CA ASP A 716 -30.04 2.47 10.77
C ASP A 716 -30.41 3.56 9.74
N GLY A 717 -30.99 3.15 8.61
CA GLY A 717 -31.52 4.05 7.59
C GLY A 717 -30.46 4.97 6.98
N GLY A 718 -29.24 4.46 6.78
CA GLY A 718 -28.12 5.22 6.21
C GLY A 718 -27.33 6.11 7.19
N ARG A 719 -27.67 6.09 8.48
CA ARG A 719 -26.89 6.77 9.53
C ARG A 719 -25.64 5.98 9.92
N GLN A 720 -25.82 4.68 10.17
CA GLN A 720 -24.77 3.78 10.62
C GLN A 720 -25.20 2.33 10.40
N ILE A 721 -24.24 1.45 10.15
CA ILE A 721 -24.44 0.00 10.11
C ILE A 721 -23.93 -0.60 11.41
N TRP A 722 -24.80 -1.33 12.11
CA TRP A 722 -24.48 -2.02 13.34
C TRP A 722 -24.45 -3.52 13.09
N VAL A 723 -23.42 -4.19 13.59
CA VAL A 723 -23.30 -5.64 13.57
C VAL A 723 -23.43 -6.11 15.01
N TRP A 724 -24.49 -6.85 15.30
CA TRP A 724 -24.75 -7.37 16.63
C TRP A 724 -24.41 -8.86 16.68
N GLU A 725 -23.48 -9.22 17.56
CA GLU A 725 -22.99 -10.60 17.73
C GLU A 725 -23.72 -11.28 18.88
N GLY A 726 -24.59 -12.25 18.54
CA GLY A 726 -25.28 -13.09 19.50
C GLY A 726 -24.32 -13.97 20.31
N ARG A 727 -24.64 -14.21 21.58
CA ARG A 727 -23.81 -15.04 22.47
C ARG A 727 -23.71 -16.51 22.01
N GLY A 728 -24.74 -16.99 21.32
CA GLY A 728 -24.83 -18.32 20.72
C GLY A 728 -24.30 -18.42 19.28
N ALA A 729 -23.92 -17.29 18.66
CA ALA A 729 -23.43 -17.27 17.28
C ALA A 729 -22.25 -18.22 17.06
N SER A 730 -22.24 -18.91 15.92
CA SER A 730 -21.22 -19.89 15.59
C SER A 730 -19.85 -19.23 15.31
N PRO A 731 -18.73 -19.95 15.46
CA PRO A 731 -17.42 -19.44 15.06
C PRO A 731 -17.38 -19.01 13.58
N ALA A 732 -18.09 -19.71 12.70
CA ALA A 732 -18.15 -19.38 11.28
C ALA A 732 -18.87 -18.05 11.05
N GLU A 733 -19.99 -17.80 11.72
CA GLU A 733 -20.70 -16.52 11.66
C GLU A 733 -19.84 -15.36 12.18
N ARG A 734 -19.21 -15.56 13.34
CA ARG A 734 -18.30 -14.59 13.97
C ARG A 734 -17.06 -14.28 13.12
N ALA A 735 -16.57 -15.23 12.33
CA ALA A 735 -15.43 -14.99 11.44
C ALA A 735 -15.81 -14.18 10.18
N HIS A 736 -17.09 -14.17 9.77
CA HIS A 736 -17.51 -13.67 8.46
C HIS A 736 -18.27 -12.34 8.50
N TRP A 737 -18.64 -11.83 9.67
CA TRP A 737 -19.46 -10.61 9.81
C TRP A 737 -18.90 -9.39 9.06
N LEU A 738 -17.56 -9.19 9.08
CA LEU A 738 -16.93 -8.02 8.45
C LEU A 738 -17.03 -8.11 6.93
N ARG A 739 -16.81 -9.31 6.37
CA ARG A 739 -16.94 -9.57 4.93
C ARG A 739 -18.37 -9.32 4.45
N VAL A 740 -19.34 -9.75 5.26
CA VAL A 740 -20.78 -9.56 4.99
C VAL A 740 -21.17 -8.08 5.09
N ALA A 741 -20.74 -7.37 6.14
CA ALA A 741 -20.97 -5.93 6.27
C ALA A 741 -20.38 -5.13 5.10
N GLN A 742 -19.16 -5.47 4.65
CA GLN A 742 -18.55 -4.87 3.46
C GLN A 742 -19.30 -5.19 2.17
N ALA A 743 -19.79 -6.42 2.01
CA ALA A 743 -20.62 -6.80 0.87
C ALA A 743 -21.94 -6.03 0.85
N TYR A 744 -22.55 -5.86 2.01
CA TYR A 744 -23.77 -5.08 2.18
C TYR A 744 -23.56 -3.60 1.84
N VAL A 745 -22.46 -2.99 2.30
CA VAL A 745 -22.09 -1.60 1.90
C VAL A 745 -21.93 -1.48 0.39
N ARG A 746 -21.29 -2.45 -0.28
CA ARG A 746 -21.18 -2.45 -1.75
C ARG A 746 -22.54 -2.51 -2.44
N GLN A 747 -23.49 -3.28 -1.89
CA GLN A 747 -24.86 -3.30 -2.39
C GLN A 747 -25.54 -1.93 -2.20
N LEU A 748 -25.39 -1.32 -1.02
CA LEU A 748 -25.92 0.01 -0.74
C LEU A 748 -25.35 1.08 -1.68
N VAL A 749 -24.11 0.96 -2.15
CA VAL A 749 -23.55 1.87 -3.16
C VAL A 749 -24.31 1.80 -4.49
N GLY A 750 -24.80 0.61 -4.87
CA GLY A 750 -25.66 0.44 -6.04
C GLY A 750 -27.05 1.04 -5.85
N GLU A 751 -27.60 1.02 -4.62
CA GLU A 751 -28.96 1.49 -4.31
C GLU A 751 -29.05 2.98 -3.96
N ARG A 752 -28.07 3.50 -3.21
CA ARG A 752 -28.05 4.84 -2.59
C ARG A 752 -26.93 5.74 -3.13
N GLY A 753 -26.17 5.25 -4.12
CA GLY A 753 -25.04 5.96 -4.72
C GLY A 753 -23.75 5.91 -3.91
N ARG A 754 -22.70 6.57 -4.42
CA ARG A 754 -21.32 6.50 -3.88
C ARG A 754 -21.18 6.93 -2.42
N GLN A 755 -22.12 7.72 -1.89
CA GLN A 755 -22.09 8.19 -0.51
C GLN A 755 -22.28 7.05 0.50
N ALA A 756 -22.98 5.97 0.13
CA ALA A 756 -23.17 4.81 1.00
C ALA A 756 -21.87 4.06 1.33
N ALA A 757 -20.82 4.20 0.50
CA ALA A 757 -19.49 3.64 0.76
C ALA A 757 -18.84 4.22 2.03
N GLN A 758 -19.30 5.38 2.49
CA GLN A 758 -18.76 6.11 3.64
C GLN A 758 -19.54 5.84 4.93
N THR A 759 -20.56 4.97 4.88
CA THR A 759 -21.40 4.67 6.05
C THR A 759 -20.56 4.05 7.18
N PRO A 760 -20.59 4.61 8.40
CA PRO A 760 -19.86 4.05 9.54
C PRO A 760 -20.34 2.64 9.88
N ILE A 761 -19.43 1.79 10.33
CA ILE A 761 -19.71 0.41 10.75
C ILE A 761 -19.26 0.25 12.20
N ALA A 762 -20.14 -0.29 13.05
CA ALA A 762 -19.80 -0.67 14.42
C ALA A 762 -20.21 -2.11 14.72
N LYS A 763 -19.41 -2.81 15.54
CA LYS A 763 -19.71 -4.15 16.04
C LYS A 763 -20.00 -4.11 17.54
N VAL A 764 -21.13 -4.68 17.94
CA VAL A 764 -21.63 -4.78 19.32
C VAL A 764 -21.84 -6.25 19.68
N ARG A 765 -21.58 -6.63 20.92
CA ARG A 765 -21.80 -8.00 21.42
C ARG A 765 -22.99 -8.04 22.37
N GLN A 766 -23.75 -9.14 22.33
CA GLN A 766 -24.87 -9.35 23.23
C GLN A 766 -24.48 -9.20 24.71
N GLY A 767 -25.20 -8.35 25.45
CA GLY A 767 -24.95 -8.02 26.85
C GLY A 767 -23.95 -6.88 27.11
N TYR A 768 -23.38 -6.31 26.05
CA TYR A 768 -22.48 -5.15 26.06
C TYR A 768 -22.97 -4.04 25.13
N GLU A 769 -24.29 -3.92 24.97
CA GLU A 769 -24.93 -2.94 24.11
C GLU A 769 -24.59 -1.51 24.53
N SER A 770 -24.01 -0.73 23.63
CA SER A 770 -23.70 0.68 23.90
C SER A 770 -24.95 1.56 23.85
N PRO A 771 -24.97 2.71 24.56
CA PRO A 771 -26.08 3.66 24.48
C PRO A 771 -26.39 4.11 23.04
N ALA A 772 -25.37 4.26 22.20
CA ALA A 772 -25.54 4.62 20.79
C ALA A 772 -26.25 3.51 19.99
N PHE A 773 -25.90 2.25 20.23
CA PHE A 773 -26.59 1.11 19.62
C PHE A 773 -28.05 1.06 20.06
N LEU A 774 -28.31 1.16 21.38
CA LEU A 774 -29.67 1.14 21.93
C LEU A 774 -30.54 2.27 21.37
N HIS A 775 -29.97 3.45 21.15
CA HIS A 775 -30.66 4.57 20.52
C HIS A 775 -30.96 4.30 19.04
N SER A 776 -30.05 3.63 18.31
CA SER A 776 -30.23 3.30 16.89
C SER A 776 -31.37 2.31 16.62
N LEU A 777 -31.76 1.51 17.61
CA LEU A 777 -32.89 0.58 17.48
C LEU A 777 -34.24 1.29 17.60
N GLN A 778 -34.29 2.54 18.08
CA GLN A 778 -35.55 3.28 18.19
C GLN A 778 -36.08 3.70 16.81
N ALA A 779 -37.39 3.98 16.73
CA ALA A 779 -38.05 4.43 15.50
C ALA A 779 -37.36 5.68 14.91
N CYS A 780 -37.29 5.75 13.58
CA CYS A 780 -36.85 6.95 12.88
C CYS A 780 -37.79 8.12 13.24
N ARG A 781 -37.27 9.14 13.92
CA ARG A 781 -37.99 10.40 14.18
C ARG A 781 -37.87 11.36 13.01
#